data_AF-A0A0J8TF09-F1
#
_entry.id   AF-A0A0J8TF09-F1
#
_cell.length_a   1.000
_cell.length_b   1.000
_cell.length_c   1.000
_cell.angle_alpha   90.00
_cell.angle_beta   90.00
_cell.angle_gamma   90.00
#
_symmetry.space_group_name_H-M   'P 1'
#
loop_
_entity.id
_entity.type
_entity.pdbx_description
1 polymer ?
#
loop_
_entity_poly.entity_id
_entity_poly.type
_entity_poly.pdbx_seq_one_letter_code
_entity_poly.pdbx_strand_id
1 'polypeptide(L)'
;MGADGDINGPRKRRRLSPPETGPYVLRQLVDNVPVSTEQGDEGAHITCVEYWNGNLYVGTSLGEVLHFVSLPADAADSGTAEPTFILASRLPIAATTTSSNSHTPTDVQQIIVVPRANKACILCNGVVTFYSLPELSPAYGTARVGNCTWSGALDLNESANEEEAGDPVIMIARQNNLMLVRMGDEPRRVRSIEFPGCLAGARRDNIACVADGHSYSLLDVERRQKIPLSTICSSEEPADYRVEDIPHRDGTPTPVSLAPSNGNMLPNESRIHARSSSLNTLIGGTDDRVRRAQAAILERSLSRTPEPSNGVSRIYSPESSHSNHTHQPSESSRNGSGVQPATQKPLPLPPPSSSTSESSKFKPHVLSPTPTEFLFITGTEASGVGVGMFVNLDGEGTRGTIEFQRYPECIVLDNHNENTESIANNDTEEGYVLAVVSVENDGEVSKHIEAQRWDVDPGGDDRHKSSLSIPLDSFLSLRVGIRKTVSSNQLSFSEVGEIMQMVRLKSSFLRSPPRTPLESADPRTEASIQQLKKEKELFESQEIEQSSGLDFRQGWEAQRNQEEAKIAVNLGYVHSNILLWGGNCIWRVVRNPLALQLENSLRLAQPETSSDHQKGDLKAIINLLDEIDTLVPKTENEFLGLNYVKQKASLVLFAKLISADKDAQMGDMIKLTETALVHGGLDPRIVLLVIPLLREEVLQGPQGIWINRGLAMVVEPLVNPSGDDLTNHVSSSMNVHVFEMLVRYLLSWQKKRGYGSVTDENYVFDSVDAALLHLLLEIDGGEFLSTDIPTSSFVRTELNKLVDNWKGDFNRAIELLERYRRLFVLSRLYQSRKMSKHVLMTWKRIIEGEMDAGGELSVPAAEMQVRKYLVKIRDNQVVEEYGCWLAARNPSLGIKVFADDTSRVKLDPGQVVFMLKAKAPGAVQVYLEHLVFVKNSLKRLYKHGHPWPSHTLHTGPFGPPNHHI
;
A
#
# COMPACT_ATOMS: atom_id res chain seq x y z
N MET A 1 2.32 57.97 24.52
CA MET A 1 1.07 57.76 23.76
C MET A 1 1.46 57.77 22.30
N GLY A 2 1.28 56.74 21.48
CA GLY A 2 0.75 55.37 21.60
C GLY A 2 0.81 54.82 20.17
N ALA A 3 1.43 53.67 19.90
CA ALA A 3 0.76 52.36 19.90
C ALA A 3 -0.42 52.38 18.89
N ASP A 4 -0.36 51.76 17.71
CA ASP A 4 0.16 50.41 17.42
C ASP A 4 0.85 50.30 16.04
N GLY A 5 1.55 49.17 15.80
CA GLY A 5 2.18 48.86 14.53
C GLY A 5 1.99 47.40 14.15
N ASP A 6 1.17 47.14 13.11
CA ASP A 6 0.96 45.81 12.56
C ASP A 6 2.24 45.26 11.90
N ILE A 7 2.89 44.30 12.58
CA ILE A 7 4.04 43.56 12.05
C ILE A 7 3.67 42.07 11.95
N ASN A 8 2.86 41.75 10.94
CA ASN A 8 2.62 40.37 10.50
C ASN A 8 2.54 40.31 8.97
N GLY A 9 3.69 40.56 8.32
CA GLY A 9 3.84 40.28 6.89
C GLY A 9 3.83 38.77 6.62
N PRO A 10 3.30 38.30 5.47
CA PRO A 10 3.21 36.88 5.17
C PRO A 10 4.60 36.24 5.15
N ARG A 11 4.78 35.14 5.90
CA ARG A 11 6.01 34.35 5.92
C ARG A 11 6.38 33.97 4.49
N LYS A 12 7.59 34.35 4.04
CA LYS A 12 8.09 33.98 2.71
C LYS A 12 8.04 32.46 2.56
N ARG A 13 7.53 31.97 1.42
CA ARG A 13 7.66 30.55 1.05
C ARG A 13 9.12 30.13 1.23
N ARG A 14 9.38 29.03 1.94
CA ARG A 14 10.69 28.37 1.95
C ARG A 14 11.09 28.12 0.48
N ARG A 15 12.39 28.19 0.16
CA ARG A 15 12.88 27.59 -1.09
C ARG A 15 12.47 26.12 -1.06
N LEU A 16 11.85 25.64 -2.14
CA LEU A 16 11.56 24.22 -2.29
C LEU A 16 12.90 23.48 -2.29
N SER A 17 13.05 22.52 -1.37
CA SER A 17 14.03 21.44 -1.50
C SER A 17 13.72 20.61 -2.75
N PRO A 18 14.70 19.88 -3.33
CA PRO A 18 14.39 18.89 -4.35
C PRO A 18 13.38 17.87 -3.80
N PRO A 19 12.44 17.37 -4.63
CA PRO A 19 11.38 16.48 -4.17
C PRO A 19 11.94 15.17 -3.60
N GLU A 20 11.64 14.92 -2.33
CA GLU A 20 12.17 13.79 -1.56
C GLU A 20 11.40 12.50 -1.91
N THR A 21 11.99 11.65 -2.75
CA THR A 21 11.40 10.35 -3.17
C THR A 21 11.91 9.15 -2.37
N GLY A 22 13.03 9.28 -1.65
CA GLY A 22 13.63 8.17 -0.89
C GLY A 22 12.84 7.78 0.37
N PRO A 23 13.07 6.58 0.92
CA PRO A 23 12.33 6.05 2.09
C PRO A 23 12.63 6.77 3.40
N TYR A 24 13.71 7.56 3.47
CA TYR A 24 14.08 8.37 4.63
C TYR A 24 14.34 9.82 4.24
N VAL A 25 14.03 10.72 5.17
CA VAL A 25 14.29 12.16 5.06
C VAL A 25 14.87 12.71 6.37
N LEU A 26 15.63 13.81 6.26
CA LEU A 26 16.13 14.54 7.42
C LEU A 26 15.17 15.67 7.79
N ARG A 27 14.92 15.82 9.09
CA ARG A 27 14.07 16.88 9.65
C ARG A 27 14.77 17.48 10.86
N GLN A 28 15.08 18.77 10.81
CA GLN A 28 15.91 19.45 11.81
C GLN A 28 15.22 19.44 13.19
N LEU A 29 15.97 19.13 14.25
CA LEU A 29 15.46 19.02 15.63
C LEU A 29 15.95 20.16 16.51
N VAL A 30 17.27 20.41 16.51
CA VAL A 30 17.87 21.59 17.12
C VAL A 30 18.90 22.14 16.15
N ASP A 31 18.76 23.43 15.85
CA ASP A 31 19.73 24.22 15.11
C ASP A 31 20.67 24.94 16.09
N ASN A 32 21.92 25.17 15.68
CA ASN A 32 22.88 25.99 16.42
C ASN A 32 23.00 25.66 17.94
N VAL A 33 23.21 24.38 18.27
CA VAL A 33 23.50 23.94 19.65
C VAL A 33 24.70 24.72 20.20
N PRO A 34 24.63 25.33 21.40
CA PRO A 34 25.70 26.16 21.96
C PRO A 34 26.83 25.30 22.55
N VAL A 35 27.59 24.62 21.69
CA VAL A 35 28.64 23.68 22.13
C VAL A 35 29.84 24.42 22.73
N SER A 36 30.37 25.46 22.08
CA SER A 36 31.43 26.31 22.63
C SER A 36 30.91 27.18 23.78
N THR A 37 31.80 27.60 24.69
CA THR A 37 31.49 28.62 25.71
C THR A 37 31.70 30.03 25.16
N GLU A 38 31.34 31.07 25.94
CA GLU A 38 31.65 32.48 25.60
C GLU A 38 33.17 32.76 25.49
N GLN A 39 34.04 31.82 25.88
CA GLN A 39 35.50 31.95 25.83
C GLN A 39 36.14 31.36 24.56
N GLY A 40 35.37 31.19 23.48
CA GLY A 40 35.94 31.05 22.13
C GLY A 40 36.60 29.69 21.84
N ASP A 41 36.00 28.60 22.33
CA ASP A 41 36.48 27.23 22.10
C ASP A 41 36.33 26.81 20.62
N GLU A 42 37.31 27.16 19.78
CA GLU A 42 37.40 26.73 18.37
C GLU A 42 37.60 25.20 18.28
N GLY A 43 36.53 24.47 17.90
CA GLY A 43 36.56 23.02 17.69
C GLY A 43 35.67 22.18 18.64
N ALA A 44 34.93 22.83 19.55
CA ALA A 44 33.94 22.14 20.37
C ALA A 44 32.80 21.55 19.50
N HIS A 45 32.49 20.26 19.67
CA HIS A 45 31.49 19.56 18.85
C HIS A 45 30.66 18.55 19.67
N ILE A 46 29.51 18.17 19.11
CA ILE A 46 28.62 17.15 19.69
C ILE A 46 29.26 15.77 19.54
N THR A 47 29.35 15.01 20.63
CA THR A 47 29.96 13.67 20.64
C THR A 47 28.92 12.55 20.71
N CYS A 48 27.87 12.72 21.52
CA CYS A 48 26.73 11.80 21.58
C CYS A 48 25.42 12.53 21.92
N VAL A 49 24.29 11.96 21.47
CA VAL A 49 22.94 12.47 21.75
C VAL A 49 22.07 11.31 22.26
N GLU A 50 21.23 11.58 23.25
CA GLU A 50 20.18 10.67 23.75
C GLU A 50 18.88 11.44 23.98
N TYR A 51 17.73 10.81 23.74
CA TYR A 51 16.41 11.43 23.89
C TYR A 51 15.45 10.51 24.64
N TRP A 52 14.84 11.05 25.70
CA TRP A 52 13.90 10.34 26.54
C TRP A 52 12.82 11.26 27.10
N ASN A 53 11.55 10.90 26.90
CA ASN A 53 10.38 11.56 27.51
C ASN A 53 10.45 13.10 27.47
N GLY A 54 10.57 13.69 26.28
CA GLY A 54 10.65 15.14 26.08
C GLY A 54 12.00 15.79 26.46
N ASN A 55 12.96 15.02 26.99
CA ASN A 55 14.27 15.52 27.38
C ASN A 55 15.34 15.07 26.37
N LEU A 56 16.17 16.00 25.92
CA LEU A 56 17.26 15.78 24.97
C LEU A 56 18.60 16.06 25.67
N TYR A 57 19.46 15.04 25.74
CA TYR A 57 20.76 15.09 26.41
C TYR A 57 21.86 15.05 25.35
N VAL A 58 22.70 16.08 25.31
CA VAL A 58 23.73 16.28 24.28
C VAL A 58 25.10 16.32 24.95
N GLY A 59 25.90 15.29 24.76
CA GLY A 59 27.29 15.23 25.20
C GLY A 59 28.22 16.03 24.30
N THR A 60 29.18 16.73 24.88
CA THR A 60 30.16 17.55 24.16
C THR A 60 31.59 17.02 24.27
N SER A 61 32.44 17.45 23.34
CA SER A 61 33.90 17.24 23.40
C SER A 61 34.60 17.99 24.55
N LEU A 62 33.90 18.89 25.26
CA LEU A 62 34.41 19.64 26.42
C LEU A 62 34.18 18.92 27.75
N GLY A 63 33.46 17.79 27.75
CA GLY A 63 33.18 17.02 28.97
C GLY A 63 31.90 17.45 29.67
N GLU A 64 31.00 18.11 28.93
CA GLU A 64 29.74 18.62 29.44
C GLU A 64 28.57 17.89 28.80
N VAL A 65 27.46 17.82 29.52
CA VAL A 65 26.16 17.45 28.97
C VAL A 65 25.24 18.65 28.99
N LEU A 66 24.72 19.01 27.82
CA LEU A 66 23.66 20.00 27.65
C LEU A 66 22.33 19.26 27.75
N HIS A 67 21.47 19.68 28.67
CA HIS A 67 20.13 19.12 28.87
C HIS A 67 19.10 20.12 28.35
N PHE A 68 18.35 19.72 27.33
CA PHE A 68 17.24 20.48 26.79
C PHE A 68 15.90 19.82 27.14
N VAL A 69 14.88 20.64 27.34
CA VAL A 69 13.49 20.21 27.57
C VAL A 69 12.64 20.65 26.39
N SER A 70 11.80 19.75 25.87
CA SER A 70 10.80 20.06 24.86
C SER A 70 9.61 20.78 25.50
N LEU A 71 9.33 21.99 25.03
CA LEU A 71 8.03 22.63 25.23
C LEU A 71 7.04 22.08 24.19
N PRO A 72 5.84 21.64 24.60
CA PRO A 72 4.78 21.33 23.64
C PRO A 72 4.39 22.60 22.90
N ALA A 73 3.96 22.47 21.65
CA ALA A 73 3.44 23.60 20.89
C ALA A 73 2.09 24.09 21.44
N ASP A 74 1.85 25.40 21.38
CA ASP A 74 0.57 26.00 21.77
C ASP A 74 -0.57 25.49 20.89
N ALA A 75 -1.61 24.92 21.50
CA ALA A 75 -2.77 24.34 20.81
C ALA A 75 -3.66 25.37 20.06
N ALA A 76 -3.25 26.65 20.03
CA ALA A 76 -3.85 27.69 19.21
C ALA A 76 -3.25 27.74 17.79
N ASP A 77 -2.00 27.30 17.60
CA ASP A 77 -1.41 27.14 16.27
C ASP A 77 -1.94 25.85 15.61
N SER A 78 -2.12 25.90 14.28
CA SER A 78 -3.04 25.04 13.54
C SER A 78 -2.55 23.61 13.29
N GLY A 79 -2.30 22.82 14.34
CA GLY A 79 -2.00 21.37 14.26
C GLY A 79 -0.64 20.99 13.65
N THR A 80 0.13 21.98 13.19
CA THR A 80 1.40 21.81 12.47
C THR A 80 2.60 22.42 13.20
N ALA A 81 2.44 22.81 14.47
CA ALA A 81 3.50 23.42 15.25
C ALA A 81 4.34 22.33 15.94
N GLU A 82 5.65 22.33 15.67
CA GLU A 82 6.60 21.36 16.23
C GLU A 82 7.01 21.74 17.68
N PRO A 83 7.33 20.76 18.54
CA PRO A 83 7.82 21.04 19.90
C PRO A 83 9.18 21.76 19.85
N THR A 84 9.32 22.82 20.65
CA THR A 84 10.53 23.65 20.70
C THR A 84 11.42 23.23 21.86
N PHE A 85 12.74 23.21 21.69
CA PHE A 85 13.69 22.77 22.72
C PHE A 85 14.37 23.97 23.39
N ILE A 86 14.27 24.05 24.71
CA ILE A 86 14.96 25.07 25.52
C ILE A 86 16.09 24.43 26.33
N LEU A 87 17.25 25.09 26.41
CA LEU A 87 18.37 24.63 27.24
C LEU A 87 18.01 24.83 28.73
N ALA A 88 17.87 23.74 29.47
CA ALA A 88 17.52 23.73 30.88
C ALA A 88 18.77 23.71 31.78
N SER A 89 19.82 22.97 31.42
CA SER A 89 21.09 22.98 32.16
C SER A 89 22.31 22.62 31.31
N ARG A 90 23.49 22.97 31.83
CA ARG A 90 24.82 22.63 31.29
C ARG A 90 25.63 22.02 32.44
N LEU A 91 25.86 20.72 32.37
CA LEU A 91 26.45 19.92 33.45
C LEU A 91 27.89 19.48 33.09
N PRO A 92 28.94 20.05 33.71
CA PRO A 92 30.30 19.53 33.54
C PRO A 92 30.46 18.19 34.27
N ILE A 93 30.87 17.15 33.55
CA ILE A 93 31.13 15.82 34.08
C ILE A 93 32.54 15.81 34.70
N ALA A 94 32.63 15.56 36.01
CA ALA A 94 33.84 15.79 36.79
C ALA A 94 34.98 14.80 36.48
N ALA A 95 35.80 15.13 35.47
CA ALA A 95 36.97 14.36 35.06
C ALA A 95 38.02 14.25 36.19
N THR A 96 38.44 13.01 36.51
CA THR A 96 39.56 12.77 37.43
C THR A 96 40.90 13.00 36.73
N THR A 97 41.52 14.14 36.98
CA THR A 97 42.85 14.51 36.50
C THR A 97 43.97 13.71 37.20
N THR A 98 44.17 12.46 36.77
CA THR A 98 45.28 11.59 37.23
C THR A 98 46.39 11.39 36.20
N SER A 99 46.37 12.12 35.09
CA SER A 99 47.42 12.13 34.07
C SER A 99 47.77 13.56 33.67
N SER A 100 49.03 13.98 33.88
CA SER A 100 49.53 15.31 33.53
C SER A 100 49.90 15.45 32.05
N ASN A 101 49.14 14.82 31.15
CA ASN A 101 49.34 14.87 29.70
C ASN A 101 48.19 15.65 29.06
N SER A 102 48.50 16.77 28.40
CA SER A 102 47.57 17.70 27.77
C SER A 102 46.90 17.20 26.47
N HIS A 103 46.75 15.88 26.33
CA HIS A 103 46.30 15.21 25.09
C HIS A 103 45.28 14.08 25.31
N THR A 104 44.83 13.80 26.54
CA THR A 104 43.64 12.96 26.77
C THR A 104 42.39 13.80 26.50
N PRO A 105 41.52 13.44 25.52
CA PRO A 105 40.28 14.18 25.30
C PRO A 105 39.38 14.09 26.54
N THR A 106 38.76 15.21 26.89
CA THR A 106 37.78 15.29 27.98
C THR A 106 36.38 15.02 27.44
N ASP A 107 36.19 14.03 26.55
CA ASP A 107 34.95 13.86 25.81
C ASP A 107 33.88 13.06 26.57
N VAL A 108 32.61 13.47 26.43
CA VAL A 108 31.46 12.65 26.81
C VAL A 108 31.23 11.60 25.71
N GLN A 109 31.73 10.40 25.95
CA GLN A 109 31.82 9.33 24.95
C GLN A 109 30.47 8.61 24.75
N GLN A 110 29.73 8.39 25.84
CA GLN A 110 28.40 7.77 25.79
C GLN A 110 27.51 8.32 26.92
N ILE A 111 26.26 8.62 26.57
CA ILE A 111 25.13 8.71 27.51
C ILE A 111 24.28 7.45 27.32
N ILE A 112 23.74 6.89 28.40
CA ILE A 112 22.78 5.76 28.38
C ILE A 112 21.66 6.09 29.37
N VAL A 113 20.43 6.20 28.87
CA VAL A 113 19.23 6.33 29.69
C VAL A 113 18.70 4.94 30.05
N VAL A 114 18.31 4.77 31.32
CA VAL A 114 17.72 3.53 31.87
C VAL A 114 16.38 3.90 32.52
N PRO A 115 15.26 3.91 31.77
CA PRO A 115 13.97 4.46 32.22
C PRO A 115 13.42 3.76 33.46
N ARG A 116 13.42 2.41 33.47
CA ARG A 116 12.90 1.56 34.56
C ARG A 116 13.58 1.85 35.92
N ALA A 117 14.85 2.26 35.91
CA ALA A 117 15.58 2.65 37.11
C ALA A 117 15.43 4.15 37.44
N ASN A 118 14.88 4.95 36.52
CA ASN A 118 14.96 6.40 36.45
C ASN A 118 16.39 6.94 36.66
N LYS A 119 17.35 6.39 35.88
CA LYS A 119 18.78 6.75 35.92
C LYS A 119 19.39 6.94 34.54
N ALA A 120 20.45 7.74 34.47
CA ALA A 120 21.38 7.80 33.35
C ALA A 120 22.79 7.34 33.77
N CYS A 121 23.48 6.66 32.86
CA CYS A 121 24.90 6.34 32.98
C CYS A 121 25.66 7.15 31.94
N ILE A 122 26.73 7.84 32.36
CA ILE A 122 27.52 8.72 31.48
C ILE A 122 28.98 8.29 31.53
N LEU A 123 29.51 7.87 30.38
CA LEU A 123 30.92 7.57 30.16
C LEU A 123 31.61 8.84 29.65
N CYS A 124 32.51 9.39 30.47
CA CYS A 124 33.32 10.56 30.12
C CYS A 124 34.78 10.30 30.51
N ASN A 125 35.72 10.52 29.58
CA ASN A 125 37.17 10.29 29.79
C ASN A 125 37.47 8.94 30.49
N GLY A 126 36.88 7.84 29.99
CA GLY A 126 37.11 6.49 30.54
C GLY A 126 36.55 6.22 31.95
N VAL A 127 35.65 7.08 32.47
CA VAL A 127 34.95 6.89 33.74
C VAL A 127 33.44 6.88 33.53
N VAL A 128 32.77 5.80 33.95
CA VAL A 128 31.30 5.75 34.07
C VAL A 128 30.87 6.39 35.39
N THR A 129 29.94 7.33 35.29
CA THR A 129 29.28 8.04 36.38
C THR A 129 27.76 7.93 36.25
N PHE A 130 27.03 8.10 37.36
CA PHE A 130 25.60 7.82 37.44
C PHE A 130 24.80 9.05 37.88
N TYR A 131 23.62 9.23 37.28
CA TYR A 131 22.75 10.39 37.48
C TYR A 131 21.28 9.95 37.54
N SER A 132 20.44 10.73 38.22
CA SER A 132 18.98 10.56 38.22
C SER A 132 18.36 11.37 37.09
N LEU A 133 17.26 10.84 36.53
CA LEU A 133 16.52 11.48 35.45
C LEU A 133 15.27 12.21 35.98
N PRO A 134 14.79 13.27 35.30
CA PRO A 134 15.38 13.87 34.08
C PRO A 134 16.53 14.85 34.31
N GLU A 135 16.69 15.48 35.48
CA GLU A 135 17.55 16.67 35.65
C GLU A 135 19.06 16.40 35.73
N LEU A 136 19.49 15.15 35.52
CA LEU A 136 20.88 14.68 35.66
C LEU A 136 21.54 15.07 37.00
N SER A 137 20.78 14.96 38.10
CA SER A 137 21.36 15.10 39.45
C SER A 137 22.23 13.88 39.80
N PRO A 138 23.43 14.03 40.40
CA PRO A 138 24.31 12.89 40.72
C PRO A 138 23.63 11.80 41.56
N ALA A 139 23.67 10.56 41.08
CA ALA A 139 23.06 9.41 41.73
C ALA A 139 24.09 8.54 42.44
N TYR A 140 23.63 7.74 43.42
CA TYR A 140 24.46 6.75 44.14
C TYR A 140 25.71 7.34 44.83
N GLY A 141 25.66 8.63 45.20
CA GLY A 141 26.71 9.31 45.96
C GLY A 141 28.02 9.47 45.18
N THR A 142 29.04 8.70 45.53
CA THR A 142 30.37 8.72 44.91
C THR A 142 30.68 7.50 44.05
N ALA A 143 29.66 6.69 43.74
CA ALA A 143 29.82 5.51 42.88
C ALA A 143 30.26 5.89 41.46
N ARG A 144 31.41 5.36 41.03
CA ARG A 144 31.97 5.55 39.68
C ARG A 144 32.84 4.36 39.28
N VAL A 145 32.88 4.04 38.00
CA VAL A 145 33.70 2.95 37.45
C VAL A 145 34.75 3.54 36.51
N GLY A 146 36.02 3.54 36.90
CA GLY A 146 37.13 4.02 36.07
C GLY A 146 37.75 2.93 35.20
N ASN A 147 38.59 3.34 34.24
CA ASN A 147 39.23 2.48 33.23
C ASN A 147 38.20 1.75 32.33
N CYS A 148 37.07 2.41 32.07
CA CYS A 148 36.03 1.93 31.16
C CYS A 148 36.39 2.24 29.71
N THR A 149 36.05 1.31 28.81
CA THR A 149 36.24 1.43 27.36
C THR A 149 34.91 1.58 26.61
N TRP A 150 33.84 1.01 27.16
CA TRP A 150 32.49 1.04 26.60
C TRP A 150 31.46 0.73 27.70
N SER A 151 30.24 1.16 27.49
CA SER A 151 29.05 0.76 28.25
C SER A 151 27.86 0.60 27.31
N GLY A 152 26.92 -0.27 27.65
CA GLY A 152 25.77 -0.56 26.79
C GLY A 152 25.08 -1.88 27.15
N ALA A 153 24.48 -2.52 26.14
CA ALA A 153 23.80 -3.81 26.23
C ALA A 153 22.95 -4.01 27.50
N LEU A 154 21.93 -3.14 27.65
CA LEU A 154 20.67 -3.58 28.24
C LEU A 154 20.17 -4.81 27.47
N ASP A 155 19.27 -5.56 28.08
CA ASP A 155 18.58 -6.61 27.34
C ASP A 155 17.72 -5.98 26.23
N LEU A 156 17.67 -6.63 25.07
CA LEU A 156 16.72 -6.29 24.02
C LEU A 156 15.51 -7.24 24.02
N ASN A 157 15.48 -8.25 24.90
CA ASN A 157 14.36 -9.16 25.13
C ASN A 157 13.64 -8.95 26.48
N GLU A 158 14.17 -8.12 27.39
CA GLU A 158 13.50 -7.75 28.65
C GLU A 158 12.24 -6.92 28.33
N SER A 159 11.08 -7.38 28.79
CA SER A 159 9.79 -6.83 28.39
C SER A 159 9.54 -5.42 28.92
N ALA A 160 8.79 -4.62 28.17
CA ALA A 160 8.39 -3.28 28.58
C ALA A 160 7.52 -3.27 29.85
N ASN A 161 6.80 -4.37 30.13
CA ASN A 161 5.95 -4.54 31.30
C ASN A 161 6.70 -4.29 32.62
N GLU A 162 6.29 -3.24 33.32
CA GLU A 162 6.89 -2.84 34.60
C GLU A 162 6.58 -3.82 35.75
N GLU A 163 5.48 -4.58 35.65
CA GLU A 163 5.01 -5.46 36.74
C GLU A 163 5.76 -6.81 36.87
N GLU A 164 6.37 -7.33 35.80
CA GLU A 164 7.00 -8.67 35.80
C GLU A 164 8.54 -8.64 35.74
N ALA A 165 9.13 -7.65 35.06
CA ALA A 165 10.58 -7.55 34.91
C ALA A 165 11.25 -6.88 36.14
N GLY A 166 12.54 -7.14 36.37
CA GLY A 166 13.27 -6.72 37.56
C GLY A 166 14.02 -5.38 37.43
N ASP A 167 14.98 -5.17 38.34
CA ASP A 167 16.00 -4.13 38.20
C ASP A 167 16.81 -4.38 36.90
N PRO A 168 16.86 -3.44 35.94
CA PRO A 168 17.52 -3.65 34.66
C PRO A 168 19.03 -3.82 34.81
N VAL A 169 19.63 -4.62 33.92
CA VAL A 169 21.06 -4.96 33.97
C VAL A 169 21.79 -4.42 32.74
N ILE A 170 22.75 -3.50 32.99
CA ILE A 170 23.64 -2.93 31.99
C ILE A 170 24.99 -3.66 31.96
N MET A 171 25.70 -3.55 30.84
CA MET A 171 27.07 -4.04 30.68
C MET A 171 28.05 -2.85 30.65
N ILE A 172 29.12 -2.96 31.44
CA ILE A 172 30.21 -1.98 31.50
C ILE A 172 31.52 -2.71 31.17
N ALA A 173 32.12 -2.39 30.04
CA ALA A 173 33.45 -2.84 29.68
C ALA A 173 34.52 -2.00 30.38
N ARG A 174 35.48 -2.67 30.99
CA ARG A 174 36.75 -2.11 31.46
C ARG A 174 37.87 -2.74 30.65
N GLN A 175 39.05 -2.11 30.66
CA GLN A 175 40.24 -2.54 29.92
C GLN A 175 40.52 -4.05 29.94
N ASN A 176 40.24 -4.74 31.07
CA ASN A 176 40.53 -6.17 31.24
C ASN A 176 39.28 -7.06 31.41
N ASN A 177 38.10 -6.50 31.64
CA ASN A 177 36.93 -7.29 32.04
C ASN A 177 35.59 -6.59 31.75
N LEU A 178 34.57 -7.41 31.49
CA LEU A 178 33.20 -7.00 31.22
C LEU A 178 32.33 -7.24 32.46
N MET A 179 31.73 -6.18 33.01
CA MET A 179 30.93 -6.23 34.23
C MET A 179 29.44 -6.09 33.93
N LEU A 180 28.62 -6.99 34.45
CA LEU A 180 27.17 -6.82 34.51
C LEU A 180 26.80 -6.08 35.79
N VAL A 181 26.09 -4.96 35.68
CA VAL A 181 25.67 -4.12 36.80
C VAL A 181 24.16 -3.96 36.79
N ARG A 182 23.52 -4.33 37.90
CA ARG A 182 22.10 -4.17 38.15
C ARG A 182 21.82 -2.77 38.70
N MET A 183 20.81 -2.11 38.13
CA MET A 183 20.48 -0.70 38.35
C MET A 183 19.20 -0.55 39.18
N GLY A 184 19.27 -0.89 40.48
CA GLY A 184 18.20 -0.64 41.46
C GLY A 184 18.49 0.59 42.31
N ASP A 185 18.08 0.57 43.59
CA ASP A 185 18.41 1.60 44.60
C ASP A 185 19.93 1.83 44.78
N GLU A 186 20.73 0.80 44.50
CA GLU A 186 22.19 0.85 44.46
C GLU A 186 22.72 0.10 43.22
N PRO A 187 23.83 0.56 42.60
CA PRO A 187 24.41 -0.09 41.42
C PRO A 187 25.21 -1.32 41.85
N ARG A 188 24.66 -2.52 41.64
CA ARG A 188 25.23 -3.77 42.16
C ARG A 188 25.83 -4.62 41.05
N ARG A 189 27.14 -4.89 41.11
CA ARG A 189 27.84 -5.78 40.17
C ARG A 189 27.35 -7.22 40.35
N VAL A 190 26.63 -7.74 39.35
CA VAL A 190 26.06 -9.10 39.33
C VAL A 190 27.11 -10.12 38.90
N ARG A 191 27.80 -9.87 37.78
CA ARG A 191 28.85 -10.75 37.23
C ARG A 191 30.03 -9.92 36.71
N SER A 192 31.17 -10.61 36.56
CA SER A 192 32.40 -10.09 35.95
C SER A 192 32.98 -11.21 35.09
N ILE A 193 33.27 -10.89 33.83
CA ILE A 193 33.71 -11.84 32.80
C ILE A 193 35.06 -11.34 32.27
N GLU A 194 36.06 -12.22 32.15
CA GLU A 194 37.36 -11.86 31.57
C GLU A 194 37.24 -11.76 30.04
N PHE A 195 36.92 -10.56 29.56
CA PHE A 195 36.94 -10.15 28.16
C PHE A 195 37.61 -8.77 28.09
N PRO A 196 38.89 -8.68 27.69
CA PRO A 196 39.63 -7.42 27.65
C PRO A 196 39.23 -6.57 26.44
N GLY A 197 39.41 -5.25 26.55
CA GLY A 197 39.33 -4.34 25.40
C GLY A 197 38.00 -4.26 24.66
N CYS A 198 36.87 -4.67 25.26
CA CYS A 198 35.55 -4.56 24.61
C CYS A 198 35.20 -3.10 24.24
N LEU A 199 34.78 -2.90 22.99
CA LEU A 199 34.45 -1.58 22.39
C LEU A 199 32.99 -1.47 21.92
N ALA A 200 32.30 -2.59 21.70
CA ALA A 200 30.91 -2.64 21.26
C ALA A 200 30.23 -3.95 21.68
N GLY A 201 28.90 -3.95 21.72
CA GLY A 201 28.10 -5.16 21.92
C GLY A 201 26.58 -4.92 22.03
N ALA A 202 25.82 -5.99 21.89
CA ALA A 202 24.37 -6.06 22.07
C ALA A 202 24.00 -7.36 22.81
N ARG A 203 22.88 -7.38 23.56
CA ARG A 203 22.47 -8.54 24.37
C ARG A 203 21.01 -8.93 24.10
N ARG A 204 20.79 -10.24 24.01
CA ARG A 204 19.50 -10.93 23.92
C ARG A 204 19.49 -12.01 25.00
N ASP A 205 18.73 -11.79 26.07
CA ASP A 205 18.72 -12.63 27.26
C ASP A 205 20.14 -12.88 27.82
N ASN A 206 20.55 -14.16 27.91
CA ASN A 206 21.86 -14.60 28.38
C ASN A 206 22.97 -14.52 27.31
N ILE A 207 22.68 -14.22 26.04
CA ILE A 207 23.69 -14.16 24.98
C ILE A 207 23.99 -12.70 24.63
N ALA A 208 25.27 -12.32 24.72
CA ALA A 208 25.76 -11.04 24.24
C ALA A 208 26.72 -11.23 23.06
N CYS A 209 26.42 -10.62 21.92
CA CYS A 209 27.43 -10.41 20.89
C CYS A 209 28.27 -9.20 21.29
N VAL A 210 29.60 -9.35 21.29
CA VAL A 210 30.55 -8.31 21.70
C VAL A 210 31.74 -8.27 20.74
N ALA A 211 32.43 -7.13 20.72
CA ALA A 211 33.64 -6.92 19.94
C ALA A 211 34.76 -6.31 20.78
N ASP A 212 35.99 -6.76 20.55
CA ASP A 212 37.21 -6.06 20.98
C ASP A 212 37.76 -5.16 19.85
N GLY A 213 39.07 -4.93 19.79
CA GLY A 213 39.72 -4.17 18.73
C GLY A 213 40.07 -4.97 17.46
N HIS A 214 39.80 -6.28 17.43
CA HIS A 214 40.24 -7.21 16.38
C HIS A 214 39.14 -8.18 15.92
N SER A 215 38.24 -8.61 16.80
CA SER A 215 37.31 -9.71 16.54
C SER A 215 35.95 -9.55 17.21
N TYR A 216 34.96 -10.22 16.63
CA TYR A 216 33.64 -10.42 17.23
C TYR A 216 33.58 -11.73 18.02
N SER A 217 32.68 -11.84 19.00
CA SER A 217 32.42 -13.08 19.74
C SER A 217 31.00 -13.08 20.30
N LEU A 218 30.36 -14.25 20.35
CA LEU A 218 29.21 -14.47 21.22
C LEU A 218 29.69 -14.86 22.62
N LEU A 219 28.96 -14.41 23.62
CA LEU A 219 29.33 -14.56 25.01
C LEU A 219 28.09 -14.91 25.84
N ASP A 220 28.02 -16.13 26.34
CA ASP A 220 27.01 -16.53 27.32
C ASP A 220 27.38 -15.85 28.66
N VAL A 221 26.63 -14.80 29.02
CA VAL A 221 26.89 -14.00 30.22
C VAL A 221 26.51 -14.72 31.51
N GLU A 222 25.87 -15.89 31.44
CA GLU A 222 25.52 -16.77 32.55
C GLU A 222 26.54 -17.88 32.77
N ARG A 223 26.78 -18.69 31.74
CA ARG A 223 27.71 -19.83 31.77
C ARG A 223 29.16 -19.42 31.63
N ARG A 224 29.43 -18.17 31.22
CA ARG A 224 30.77 -17.62 30.94
C ARG A 224 31.50 -18.38 29.82
N GLN A 225 30.75 -18.75 28.78
CA GLN A 225 31.29 -19.42 27.60
C GLN A 225 31.41 -18.41 26.45
N LYS A 226 32.51 -18.49 25.69
CA LYS A 226 32.78 -17.64 24.53
C LYS A 226 32.79 -18.49 23.26
N ILE A 227 32.13 -17.98 22.22
CA ILE A 227 32.21 -18.50 20.85
C ILE A 227 32.86 -17.40 20.00
N PRO A 228 34.11 -17.59 19.52
CA PRO A 228 34.74 -16.63 18.63
C PRO A 228 34.02 -16.60 17.27
N LEU A 229 33.81 -15.39 16.74
CA LEU A 229 33.26 -15.15 15.40
C LEU A 229 34.38 -14.61 14.49
N SER A 230 34.01 -13.96 13.39
CA SER A 230 34.95 -13.36 12.43
C SER A 230 35.80 -12.23 13.03
N THR A 231 36.97 -12.01 12.42
CA THR A 231 37.77 -10.79 12.59
C THR A 231 37.04 -9.57 12.03
N ILE A 232 37.28 -8.39 12.61
CA ILE A 232 36.73 -7.11 12.12
C ILE A 232 37.43 -6.74 10.80
N CYS A 233 38.74 -6.96 10.74
CA CYS A 233 39.56 -6.82 9.54
C CYS A 233 39.74 -8.17 8.86
N SER A 234 39.18 -8.36 7.67
CA SER A 234 39.18 -9.61 6.92
C SER A 234 40.55 -10.02 6.36
N SER A 235 41.61 -9.23 6.59
CA SER A 235 43.00 -9.60 6.32
C SER A 235 43.75 -10.17 7.54
N GLU A 236 43.15 -10.16 8.74
CA GLU A 236 43.71 -10.81 9.93
C GLU A 236 43.20 -12.26 9.99
N GLU A 237 44.08 -13.23 10.22
CA GLU A 237 43.70 -14.66 10.29
C GLU A 237 42.76 -14.92 11.48
N PRO A 238 41.65 -15.67 11.29
CA PRO A 238 40.71 -15.95 12.37
C PRO A 238 41.31 -16.91 13.41
N ALA A 239 40.91 -16.73 14.67
CA ALA A 239 41.20 -17.68 15.73
C ALA A 239 40.46 -19.02 15.49
N ASP A 240 40.98 -20.09 16.09
CA ASP A 240 40.44 -21.44 15.94
C ASP A 240 39.00 -21.51 16.49
N TYR A 241 38.01 -21.81 15.64
CA TYR A 241 36.58 -21.77 15.98
C TYR A 241 36.18 -22.86 16.99
N ARG A 242 36.46 -22.62 18.27
CA ARG A 242 36.13 -23.51 19.39
C ARG A 242 35.49 -22.73 20.53
N VAL A 243 34.60 -23.39 21.27
CA VAL A 243 34.01 -22.82 22.49
C VAL A 243 35.09 -22.75 23.57
N GLU A 244 35.27 -21.56 24.16
CA GLU A 244 36.21 -21.31 25.25
C GLU A 244 35.45 -21.09 26.57
N ASP A 245 35.76 -21.89 27.59
CA ASP A 245 35.27 -21.65 28.97
C ASP A 245 36.13 -20.57 29.65
N ILE A 246 35.51 -19.47 30.09
CA ILE A 246 36.23 -18.33 30.68
C ILE A 246 36.55 -18.62 32.16
N PRO A 247 37.83 -18.50 32.60
CA PRO A 247 38.26 -18.93 33.93
C PRO A 247 37.62 -18.15 35.09
N HIS A 248 37.44 -18.83 36.22
CA HIS A 248 36.94 -18.22 37.45
C HIS A 248 38.01 -17.43 38.19
N ARG A 249 37.79 -16.12 38.36
CA ARG A 249 38.53 -15.25 39.27
C ARG A 249 37.60 -14.45 40.18
N ASP A 250 37.19 -15.08 41.28
CA ASP A 250 36.67 -14.37 42.43
C ASP A 250 37.80 -13.69 43.21
N GLY A 251 37.52 -12.51 43.76
CA GLY A 251 38.56 -11.52 44.10
C GLY A 251 39.30 -11.76 45.42
N THR A 252 40.27 -12.67 45.45
CA THR A 252 41.27 -12.77 46.54
C THR A 252 42.71 -12.87 45.99
N PRO A 253 43.62 -11.93 46.31
CA PRO A 253 45.00 -11.95 45.83
C PRO A 253 45.92 -12.78 46.73
N THR A 254 46.54 -13.84 46.17
CA THR A 254 47.65 -14.58 46.79
C THR A 254 48.79 -14.82 45.78
N PRO A 255 50.06 -14.94 46.21
CA PRO A 255 51.20 -14.64 45.35
C PRO A 255 51.87 -15.82 44.61
N VAL A 256 52.38 -15.51 43.43
CA VAL A 256 53.56 -16.03 42.71
C VAL A 256 54.17 -17.39 43.14
N SER A 257 54.17 -18.35 42.20
CA SER A 257 55.22 -19.37 41.98
C SER A 257 55.13 -19.82 40.51
N LEU A 258 56.11 -19.49 39.66
CA LEU A 258 57.32 -20.27 39.33
C LEU A 258 57.04 -21.51 38.44
N ALA A 259 57.59 -21.50 37.23
CA ALA A 259 57.55 -22.60 36.25
C ALA A 259 58.60 -23.71 36.55
N PRO A 260 58.53 -24.87 35.86
CA PRO A 260 59.66 -25.16 34.95
C PRO A 260 59.35 -25.96 33.65
N SER A 261 60.11 -25.63 32.60
CA SER A 261 60.72 -26.48 31.55
C SER A 261 59.94 -27.60 30.79
N ASN A 262 59.81 -27.36 29.47
CA ASN A 262 60.02 -28.26 28.31
C ASN A 262 60.16 -29.79 28.48
N GLY A 263 59.50 -30.53 27.58
CA GLY A 263 59.87 -31.91 27.19
C GLY A 263 59.20 -32.37 25.89
N ASN A 264 59.95 -32.49 24.80
CA ASN A 264 59.46 -33.10 23.54
C ASN A 264 59.54 -34.63 23.60
N MET A 265 58.58 -35.35 23.01
CA MET A 265 58.79 -36.29 21.88
C MET A 265 57.54 -37.16 21.58
N LEU A 266 57.29 -37.35 20.29
CA LEU A 266 56.50 -38.43 19.66
C LEU A 266 57.50 -39.40 18.97
N PRO A 267 57.11 -40.55 18.34
CA PRO A 267 55.76 -41.08 18.07
C PRO A 267 55.56 -42.60 18.36
N ASN A 268 54.31 -43.06 18.16
CA ASN A 268 53.91 -44.13 17.22
C ASN A 268 53.10 -45.35 17.75
N GLU A 269 52.07 -45.73 16.98
CA GLU A 269 51.39 -47.04 16.76
C GLU A 269 51.27 -48.10 17.91
N SER A 270 50.12 -48.77 18.13
CA SER A 270 48.87 -48.87 17.36
C SER A 270 47.71 -49.65 18.05
N ARG A 271 46.49 -49.45 17.52
CA ARG A 271 45.41 -50.44 17.25
C ARG A 271 44.58 -51.15 18.36
N ILE A 272 43.26 -51.10 18.10
CA ILE A 272 42.17 -52.09 18.33
C ILE A 272 41.15 -51.80 19.45
N HIS A 273 39.87 -52.00 19.10
CA HIS A 273 38.67 -51.75 19.90
C HIS A 273 38.24 -52.97 20.72
N ALA A 274 37.43 -52.73 21.76
CA ALA A 274 36.42 -53.68 22.25
C ALA A 274 35.14 -52.94 22.70
N ARG A 275 33.99 -53.59 22.60
CA ARG A 275 32.66 -53.09 23.04
C ARG A 275 32.00 -54.13 23.94
N SER A 276 31.39 -53.68 25.04
CA SER A 276 30.39 -54.42 25.84
C SER A 276 29.86 -53.52 26.95
N SER A 277 28.71 -53.76 27.60
CA SER A 277 27.36 -54.16 27.15
C SER A 277 26.44 -54.12 28.39
N SER A 278 25.13 -53.92 28.22
CA SER A 278 24.19 -53.76 29.35
C SER A 278 23.88 -55.06 30.11
N LEU A 279 23.39 -54.91 31.35
CA LEU A 279 22.71 -55.94 32.15
C LEU A 279 21.54 -55.33 32.94
N ASN A 280 20.61 -56.15 33.43
CA ASN A 280 19.28 -55.72 33.90
C ASN A 280 18.66 -56.72 34.92
N THR A 281 17.64 -56.29 35.70
CA THR A 281 16.70 -57.11 36.54
C THR A 281 17.29 -57.85 37.78
N LEU A 282 16.57 -58.15 38.89
CA LEU A 282 15.19 -57.85 39.37
C LEU A 282 15.04 -58.10 40.92
N ILE A 283 13.81 -57.96 41.46
CA ILE A 283 13.28 -58.28 42.84
C ILE A 283 13.59 -57.20 43.91
N GLY A 284 12.65 -56.63 44.70
CA GLY A 284 11.16 -56.73 44.78
C GLY A 284 10.65 -57.22 46.16
N GLY A 285 9.54 -56.73 46.78
CA GLY A 285 8.61 -55.63 46.48
C GLY A 285 7.22 -55.84 47.14
N THR A 286 6.60 -54.84 47.80
CA THR A 286 5.33 -54.95 48.57
C THR A 286 4.46 -53.67 48.62
N ASP A 287 3.12 -53.85 48.50
CA ASP A 287 1.97 -53.20 49.21
C ASP A 287 1.90 -51.67 49.49
N ASP A 288 0.75 -50.97 49.37
CA ASP A 288 -0.61 -51.36 48.90
C ASP A 288 -1.39 -50.15 48.28
N ARG A 289 -2.59 -50.44 47.73
CA ARG A 289 -3.75 -49.61 47.33
C ARG A 289 -3.87 -48.22 47.99
N VAL A 290 -4.51 -47.20 47.38
CA VAL A 290 -5.83 -47.15 46.70
C VAL A 290 -5.98 -45.73 46.08
N ARG A 291 -6.75 -45.30 45.05
CA ARG A 291 -7.62 -45.72 43.89
C ARG A 291 -7.64 -44.42 42.99
N ARG A 292 -8.33 -44.15 41.86
CA ARG A 292 -9.32 -44.63 40.84
C ARG A 292 -9.13 -43.60 39.66
N ALA A 293 -9.68 -43.59 38.44
CA ALA A 293 -10.44 -44.43 37.49
C ALA A 293 -10.10 -43.81 36.08
N GLN A 294 -10.18 -44.40 34.88
CA GLN A 294 -11.16 -45.28 34.20
C GLN A 294 -12.49 -44.58 33.90
N ALA A 295 -13.02 -44.53 32.66
CA ALA A 295 -12.66 -45.17 31.37
C ALA A 295 -12.85 -44.13 30.22
N ALA A 296 -12.21 -44.16 29.04
CA ALA A 296 -11.88 -45.21 28.07
C ALA A 296 -13.09 -45.83 27.34
N ILE A 297 -13.08 -45.87 26.00
CA ILE A 297 -13.47 -47.00 25.11
C ILE A 297 -13.49 -46.60 23.60
N LEU A 298 -12.78 -47.42 22.81
CA LEU A 298 -12.91 -47.88 21.39
C LEU A 298 -13.84 -47.18 20.36
N GLU A 299 -13.73 -47.42 19.04
CA GLU A 299 -12.66 -47.86 18.08
C GLU A 299 -13.36 -48.12 16.72
N ARG A 300 -12.66 -48.06 15.57
CA ARG A 300 -12.72 -49.17 14.58
C ARG A 300 -11.57 -49.18 13.56
N SER A 301 -11.21 -50.39 13.15
CA SER A 301 -10.03 -50.71 12.32
C SER A 301 -10.40 -51.45 11.00
N LEU A 302 -9.36 -51.90 10.25
CA LEU A 302 -9.32 -52.90 9.13
C LEU A 302 -9.26 -52.34 7.68
N SER A 303 -8.56 -52.95 6.69
CA SER A 303 -7.41 -53.89 6.69
C SER A 303 -6.85 -54.24 5.27
N ARG A 304 -5.57 -54.65 5.18
CA ARG A 304 -4.94 -55.62 4.23
C ARG A 304 -4.48 -55.21 2.80
N THR A 305 -3.47 -55.96 2.33
CA THR A 305 -2.64 -55.95 1.09
C THR A 305 -2.69 -57.39 0.43
N PRO A 306 -1.90 -57.85 -0.61
CA PRO A 306 -0.74 -57.28 -1.34
C PRO A 306 -0.70 -57.57 -2.90
N GLU A 307 0.50 -57.51 -3.50
CA GLU A 307 0.94 -57.78 -4.92
C GLU A 307 1.05 -59.31 -5.28
N PRO A 308 1.81 -59.84 -6.30
CA PRO A 308 2.65 -59.30 -7.41
C PRO A 308 2.40 -60.05 -8.77
N SER A 309 3.27 -60.27 -9.79
CA SER A 309 4.70 -59.98 -10.11
C SER A 309 5.03 -60.13 -11.63
N ASN A 310 5.92 -59.30 -12.20
CA ASN A 310 6.80 -59.57 -13.38
C ASN A 310 7.75 -58.36 -13.63
N GLY A 311 8.87 -58.40 -14.38
CA GLY A 311 9.61 -59.52 -15.00
C GLY A 311 10.12 -59.22 -16.43
N VAL A 312 11.32 -59.57 -16.91
CA VAL A 312 12.55 -60.17 -16.33
C VAL A 312 13.81 -59.83 -17.19
N SER A 313 14.98 -59.56 -16.55
CA SER A 313 16.39 -59.67 -17.04
C SER A 313 17.12 -58.61 -17.93
N ARG A 314 18.23 -58.10 -17.35
CA ARG A 314 19.65 -58.06 -17.85
C ARG A 314 20.26 -56.89 -18.69
N ILE A 315 21.18 -56.17 -18.02
CA ILE A 315 22.64 -56.00 -18.31
C ILE A 315 23.16 -55.03 -19.41
N TYR A 316 24.23 -54.30 -19.02
CA TYR A 316 25.25 -53.53 -19.76
C TYR A 316 24.95 -52.15 -20.38
N SER A 317 25.99 -51.31 -20.35
CA SER A 317 26.15 -50.01 -21.00
C SER A 317 26.31 -50.14 -22.53
N PRO A 318 26.27 -49.01 -23.25
CA PRO A 318 27.22 -48.86 -24.35
C PRO A 318 27.88 -47.48 -24.48
N GLU A 319 28.98 -47.51 -25.23
CA GLU A 319 29.63 -46.37 -25.88
C GLU A 319 29.49 -46.56 -27.42
N SER A 320 30.00 -45.71 -28.33
CA SER A 320 30.94 -44.59 -28.22
C SER A 320 30.79 -43.65 -29.44
N SER A 321 31.40 -42.46 -29.33
CA SER A 321 32.15 -41.75 -30.38
C SER A 321 31.50 -41.31 -31.71
N HIS A 322 31.94 -40.14 -32.17
CA HIS A 322 32.68 -40.08 -33.44
C HIS A 322 33.95 -39.23 -33.24
N SER A 323 34.94 -39.42 -34.09
CA SER A 323 36.32 -38.94 -33.93
C SER A 323 36.81 -38.18 -35.16
N ASN A 324 38.00 -37.56 -35.08
CA ASN A 324 38.92 -37.48 -36.22
C ASN A 324 40.38 -37.18 -35.81
N HIS A 325 41.27 -38.10 -36.22
CA HIS A 325 42.65 -37.90 -36.70
C HIS A 325 43.59 -36.86 -36.04
N THR A 326 44.55 -37.25 -35.19
CA THR A 326 45.86 -37.93 -35.46
C THR A 326 46.97 -37.08 -36.09
N HIS A 327 48.10 -36.95 -35.37
CA HIS A 327 49.45 -37.20 -35.92
C HIS A 327 50.40 -37.70 -34.81
N GLN A 328 51.54 -38.29 -35.20
CA GLN A 328 52.48 -39.15 -34.43
C GLN A 328 53.94 -38.69 -34.68
N PRO A 329 55.01 -39.26 -34.04
CA PRO A 329 55.15 -39.82 -32.68
C PRO A 329 56.54 -39.50 -32.00
N SER A 330 56.82 -40.22 -30.91
CA SER A 330 58.12 -40.61 -30.26
C SER A 330 59.47 -40.39 -31.01
N GLU A 331 60.61 -40.17 -30.33
CA GLU A 331 61.33 -41.21 -29.55
C GLU A 331 62.42 -40.72 -28.55
N SER A 332 62.58 -41.49 -27.46
CA SER A 332 63.80 -42.14 -26.87
C SER A 332 65.08 -41.30 -26.55
N SER A 333 66.05 -41.70 -25.70
CA SER A 333 66.38 -42.97 -25.01
C SER A 333 67.06 -42.75 -23.62
N ARG A 334 67.48 -43.81 -22.91
CA ARG A 334 67.95 -43.82 -21.49
C ARG A 334 69.48 -44.02 -21.29
N ASN A 335 69.98 -43.44 -20.17
CA ASN A 335 71.11 -43.85 -19.31
C ASN A 335 72.59 -43.70 -19.77
N GLY A 336 73.47 -43.20 -18.86
CA GLY A 336 74.94 -43.19 -19.03
C GLY A 336 75.81 -42.46 -17.96
N SER A 337 75.86 -42.97 -16.71
CA SER A 337 76.95 -42.87 -15.68
C SER A 337 77.97 -41.69 -15.59
N GLY A 338 78.23 -41.09 -14.40
CA GLY A 338 79.32 -40.06 -14.28
C GLY A 338 79.79 -39.40 -12.94
N VAL A 339 79.68 -40.01 -11.74
CA VAL A 339 80.55 -39.83 -10.52
C VAL A 339 81.20 -38.45 -10.12
N GLN A 340 80.71 -37.83 -9.01
CA GLN A 340 81.42 -37.03 -7.94
C GLN A 340 82.18 -35.69 -8.25
N PRO A 341 82.56 -34.85 -7.24
CA PRO A 341 82.07 -34.61 -5.86
C PRO A 341 81.75 -33.10 -5.55
N ALA A 342 81.67 -32.69 -4.27
CA ALA A 342 81.02 -31.45 -3.80
C ALA A 342 81.94 -30.27 -3.35
N THR A 343 81.35 -29.05 -3.26
CA THR A 343 81.77 -27.90 -2.42
C THR A 343 80.56 -26.99 -2.07
N GLN A 344 80.74 -25.89 -1.31
CA GLN A 344 79.71 -25.30 -0.42
C GLN A 344 79.10 -23.92 -0.81
N LYS A 345 77.96 -23.58 -0.13
CA LYS A 345 77.35 -22.23 0.12
C LYS A 345 76.62 -21.51 -1.05
N PRO A 346 75.70 -20.55 -0.77
CA PRO A 346 74.72 -20.40 0.34
C PRO A 346 73.25 -20.24 -0.16
N LEU A 347 72.28 -20.06 0.76
CA LEU A 347 70.89 -19.69 0.42
C LEU A 347 70.71 -18.16 0.22
N PRO A 348 69.69 -17.71 -0.55
CA PRO A 348 69.27 -16.31 -0.63
C PRO A 348 68.41 -15.85 0.56
N LEU A 349 68.18 -14.54 0.67
CA LEU A 349 67.51 -13.84 1.77
C LEU A 349 65.98 -13.70 1.58
N PRO A 350 65.19 -13.53 2.65
CA PRO A 350 63.79 -13.15 2.56
C PRO A 350 63.61 -11.68 2.11
N PRO A 351 62.44 -11.29 1.57
CA PRO A 351 62.14 -9.90 1.21
C PRO A 351 62.06 -8.99 2.44
N PRO A 352 62.26 -7.66 2.28
CA PRO A 352 62.33 -6.73 3.39
C PRO A 352 60.98 -6.47 4.04
N SER A 353 60.97 -6.29 5.35
CA SER A 353 59.83 -5.76 6.11
C SER A 353 59.51 -4.33 5.68
N SER A 354 58.38 -4.12 5.03
CA SER A 354 57.79 -2.79 4.87
C SER A 354 57.48 -2.19 6.24
N SER A 355 57.66 -0.88 6.36
CA SER A 355 57.45 -0.11 7.59
C SER A 355 56.08 -0.33 8.22
N THR A 356 56.02 -0.32 9.56
CA THR A 356 54.78 -0.19 10.33
C THR A 356 54.04 1.08 9.94
N SER A 357 53.06 0.95 9.05
CA SER A 357 51.86 1.76 9.05
C SER A 357 51.05 1.42 10.29
N GLU A 358 50.53 2.41 11.01
CA GLU A 358 49.55 2.18 12.06
C GLU A 358 48.33 1.48 11.45
N SER A 359 47.93 0.31 11.96
CA SER A 359 46.72 -0.35 11.48
C SER A 359 45.52 0.53 11.83
N SER A 360 44.75 0.93 10.81
CA SER A 360 43.57 1.76 10.96
C SER A 360 42.51 0.98 11.73
N LYS A 361 42.50 1.12 13.06
CA LYS A 361 41.60 0.38 13.95
C LYS A 361 40.16 0.71 13.63
N PHE A 362 39.49 -0.23 12.96
CA PHE A 362 38.07 -0.17 12.71
C PHE A 362 37.32 -0.03 14.03
N LYS A 363 36.32 0.85 14.06
CA LYS A 363 35.32 0.87 15.12
C LYS A 363 34.38 -0.32 14.89
N PRO A 364 34.34 -1.33 15.76
CA PRO A 364 33.42 -2.44 15.59
C PRO A 364 31.97 -1.98 15.68
N HIS A 365 31.11 -2.67 14.94
CA HIS A 365 29.68 -2.45 14.95
C HIS A 365 28.96 -3.75 15.30
N VAL A 366 28.10 -3.71 16.32
CA VAL A 366 27.26 -4.83 16.75
C VAL A 366 25.84 -4.33 16.92
N LEU A 367 24.91 -5.03 16.27
CA LEU A 367 23.48 -4.76 16.26
C LEU A 367 22.71 -6.09 16.43
N SER A 368 21.41 -6.03 16.67
CA SER A 368 20.56 -7.22 16.78
C SER A 368 19.21 -6.98 16.09
N PRO A 369 19.07 -7.33 14.78
CA PRO A 369 17.88 -7.06 13.99
C PRO A 369 16.61 -7.67 14.58
N THR A 370 16.68 -8.94 14.97
CA THR A 370 15.58 -9.75 15.51
C THR A 370 15.91 -10.25 16.92
N PRO A 371 14.95 -10.81 17.69
CA PRO A 371 15.20 -11.40 19.01
C PRO A 371 16.22 -12.57 19.04
N THR A 372 16.54 -13.16 17.89
CA THR A 372 17.37 -14.37 17.76
C THR A 372 18.63 -14.19 16.92
N GLU A 373 18.88 -12.99 16.37
CA GLU A 373 20.00 -12.72 15.46
C GLU A 373 20.82 -11.49 15.87
N PHE A 374 22.13 -11.55 15.59
CA PHE A 374 23.05 -10.43 15.65
C PHE A 374 23.57 -10.08 14.26
N LEU A 375 23.81 -8.79 14.03
CA LEU A 375 24.42 -8.23 12.83
C LEU A 375 25.74 -7.54 13.22
N PHE A 376 26.84 -7.91 12.59
CA PHE A 376 28.15 -7.28 12.76
C PHE A 376 28.79 -6.94 11.41
N ILE A 377 29.75 -6.01 11.38
CA ILE A 377 30.39 -5.53 10.12
C ILE A 377 31.88 -5.86 10.08
N THR A 378 32.31 -6.52 9.00
CA THR A 378 33.72 -6.73 8.65
C THR A 378 34.15 -5.84 7.48
N GLY A 379 35.46 -5.68 7.27
CA GLY A 379 36.02 -4.89 6.17
C GLY A 379 37.49 -5.21 5.91
N THR A 380 38.06 -4.66 4.83
CA THR A 380 39.47 -4.87 4.47
C THR A 380 40.34 -3.64 4.71
N GLU A 381 39.81 -2.45 4.41
CA GLU A 381 40.43 -1.15 4.65
C GLU A 381 39.34 -0.12 4.99
N ALA A 382 39.66 0.96 5.71
CA ALA A 382 38.67 1.96 6.13
C ALA A 382 38.01 2.72 4.96
N SER A 383 38.68 2.78 3.81
CA SER A 383 38.19 3.35 2.55
C SER A 383 37.38 2.38 1.68
N GLY A 384 37.41 1.08 2.01
CA GLY A 384 36.85 -0.01 1.22
C GLY A 384 35.48 -0.50 1.71
N VAL A 385 34.91 -1.45 0.97
CA VAL A 385 33.58 -2.04 1.21
C VAL A 385 33.46 -2.62 2.62
N GLY A 386 32.37 -2.27 3.31
CA GLY A 386 31.97 -2.92 4.56
C GLY A 386 30.99 -4.06 4.28
N VAL A 387 31.11 -5.18 4.99
CA VAL A 387 30.22 -6.35 4.82
C VAL A 387 29.55 -6.69 6.14
N GLY A 388 28.23 -6.50 6.19
CA GLY A 388 27.36 -6.92 7.29
C GLY A 388 27.06 -8.41 7.23
N MET A 389 27.33 -9.14 8.32
CA MET A 389 27.08 -10.57 8.49
C MET A 389 26.03 -10.80 9.58
N PHE A 390 25.09 -11.72 9.33
CA PHE A 390 24.05 -12.12 10.27
C PHE A 390 24.39 -13.48 10.89
N VAL A 391 24.28 -13.60 12.20
CA VAL A 391 24.43 -14.87 12.94
C VAL A 391 23.31 -15.06 13.96
N ASN A 392 22.93 -16.31 14.22
CA ASN A 392 22.02 -16.66 15.31
C ASN A 392 22.73 -16.63 16.69
N LEU A 393 21.99 -16.93 17.76
CA LEU A 393 22.50 -17.00 19.13
C LEU A 393 23.55 -18.13 19.35
N ASP A 394 23.67 -19.08 18.43
CA ASP A 394 24.65 -20.18 18.46
C ASP A 394 25.93 -19.87 17.64
N GLY A 395 25.92 -18.79 16.84
CA GLY A 395 27.03 -18.34 16.00
C GLY A 395 26.98 -18.82 14.53
N GLU A 396 25.91 -19.50 14.12
CA GLU A 396 25.71 -19.94 12.73
C GLU A 396 25.13 -18.81 11.87
N GLY A 397 25.57 -18.72 10.61
CA GLY A 397 25.11 -17.68 9.67
C GLY A 397 23.68 -17.90 9.18
N THR A 398 22.79 -16.93 9.39
CA THR A 398 21.34 -17.08 9.11
C THR A 398 20.87 -16.53 7.78
N ARG A 399 21.50 -15.45 7.28
CA ARG A 399 21.07 -14.69 6.10
C ARG A 399 22.25 -14.32 5.21
N GLY A 400 21.95 -14.01 3.95
CA GLY A 400 22.93 -13.45 3.03
C GLY A 400 23.38 -12.03 3.43
N THR A 401 24.67 -11.75 3.24
CA THR A 401 25.35 -10.52 3.69
C THR A 401 24.77 -9.23 3.13
N ILE A 402 24.95 -8.12 3.83
CA ILE A 402 24.71 -6.75 3.31
C ILE A 402 26.06 -6.11 2.98
N GLU A 403 26.18 -5.51 1.80
CA GLU A 403 27.37 -4.75 1.41
C GLU A 403 27.10 -3.26 1.55
N PHE A 404 28.04 -2.49 2.11
CA PHE A 404 28.01 -1.03 2.20
C PHE A 404 29.06 -0.43 1.26
N GLN A 405 28.80 0.75 0.68
CA GLN A 405 29.73 1.38 -0.26
C GLN A 405 31.12 1.59 0.36
N ARG A 406 31.18 1.88 1.67
CA ARG A 406 32.38 1.89 2.50
C ARG A 406 32.09 1.32 3.88
N TYR A 407 33.13 0.97 4.64
CA TYR A 407 33.01 0.61 6.06
C TYR A 407 32.32 1.75 6.84
N PRO A 408 31.15 1.53 7.47
CA PRO A 408 30.40 2.61 8.10
C PRO A 408 31.12 3.23 9.31
N GLU A 409 30.91 4.52 9.54
CA GLU A 409 31.41 5.21 10.75
C GLU A 409 30.45 5.03 11.93
N CYS A 410 29.15 4.94 11.64
CA CYS A 410 28.06 4.62 12.56
C CYS A 410 26.97 3.85 11.80
N ILE A 411 26.21 3.01 12.50
CA ILE A 411 25.11 2.21 11.95
C ILE A 411 23.99 2.09 12.99
N VAL A 412 22.73 2.08 12.55
CA VAL A 412 21.54 1.84 13.39
C VAL A 412 20.50 0.98 12.66
N LEU A 413 19.54 0.46 13.42
CA LEU A 413 18.39 -0.31 12.93
C LEU A 413 17.09 0.46 13.14
N ASP A 414 16.30 0.62 12.07
CA ASP A 414 14.89 1.02 12.14
C ASP A 414 14.01 -0.20 11.86
N ASN A 415 13.39 -0.73 12.92
CA ASN A 415 12.51 -1.91 12.86
C ASN A 415 11.07 -1.46 13.11
N HIS A 416 10.15 -1.79 12.20
CA HIS A 416 8.79 -1.21 12.20
C HIS A 416 7.96 -1.53 13.46
N ASN A 417 8.16 -2.70 14.07
CA ASN A 417 7.23 -3.28 15.06
C ASN A 417 7.54 -2.96 16.53
N GLU A 418 8.66 -2.30 16.86
CA GLU A 418 9.12 -2.15 18.27
C GLU A 418 8.18 -1.32 19.17
N ASN A 419 7.25 -0.55 18.61
CA ASN A 419 6.28 0.27 19.39
C ASN A 419 4.84 -0.26 19.34
N THR A 420 4.58 -1.42 18.71
CA THR A 420 3.22 -1.90 18.44
C THR A 420 2.96 -3.24 19.13
N GLU A 421 2.42 -3.20 20.35
CA GLU A 421 2.06 -4.40 21.13
C GLU A 421 0.82 -5.13 20.58
N SER A 422 0.87 -5.66 19.35
CA SER A 422 -0.25 -6.44 18.82
C SER A 422 0.10 -7.49 17.75
N ILE A 423 -0.37 -8.71 18.00
CA ILE A 423 -0.55 -9.84 17.05
C ILE A 423 0.76 -10.52 16.57
N ALA A 424 0.95 -11.75 17.06
CA ALA A 424 1.98 -12.68 16.58
C ALA A 424 1.60 -13.34 15.24
N ASN A 425 1.54 -12.54 14.17
CA ASN A 425 1.61 -13.04 12.80
C ASN A 425 3.09 -13.18 12.40
N ASN A 426 3.46 -14.31 11.79
CA ASN A 426 4.83 -14.55 11.29
C ASN A 426 5.10 -13.85 9.93
N ASP A 427 4.44 -12.72 9.67
CA ASP A 427 4.69 -11.92 8.48
C ASP A 427 6.00 -11.15 8.67
N THR A 428 6.86 -11.14 7.64
CA THR A 428 8.26 -10.71 7.74
C THR A 428 8.43 -9.30 8.33
N GLU A 429 9.17 -9.22 9.45
CA GLU A 429 9.54 -7.97 10.12
C GLU A 429 10.22 -7.00 9.14
N GLU A 430 9.59 -5.88 8.84
CA GLU A 430 10.21 -4.87 7.97
C GLU A 430 11.21 -4.03 8.76
N GLY A 431 12.46 -4.07 8.33
CA GLY A 431 13.50 -3.30 8.97
C GLY A 431 14.59 -2.82 8.02
N TYR A 432 15.09 -1.63 8.32
CA TYR A 432 16.16 -0.97 7.59
C TYR A 432 17.42 -0.88 8.45
N VAL A 433 18.56 -1.12 7.80
CA VAL A 433 19.87 -0.66 8.25
C VAL A 433 20.09 0.74 7.70
N LEU A 434 20.48 1.66 8.58
CA LEU A 434 20.94 3.01 8.21
C LEU A 434 22.42 3.13 8.58
N ALA A 435 23.28 3.30 7.58
CA ALA A 435 24.74 3.37 7.74
C ALA A 435 25.28 4.75 7.31
N VAL A 436 26.06 5.41 8.17
CA VAL A 436 26.76 6.65 7.82
C VAL A 436 28.06 6.31 7.10
N VAL A 437 28.16 6.72 5.83
CA VAL A 437 29.30 6.47 4.94
C VAL A 437 29.87 7.77 4.36
N SER A 438 31.16 7.77 4.03
CA SER A 438 31.82 8.86 3.31
C SER A 438 31.73 8.65 1.80
N VAL A 439 31.35 9.70 1.06
CA VAL A 439 31.30 9.70 -0.41
C VAL A 439 32.22 10.79 -0.92
N GLU A 440 33.16 10.41 -1.79
CA GLU A 440 34.15 11.31 -2.39
C GLU A 440 33.75 11.63 -3.82
N ASN A 441 33.35 12.88 -4.07
CA ASN A 441 32.98 13.38 -5.39
C ASN A 441 33.90 14.57 -5.74
N ASP A 442 34.57 14.53 -6.90
CA ASP A 442 35.45 15.60 -7.41
C ASP A 442 36.52 16.15 -6.44
N GLY A 443 36.89 15.36 -5.41
CA GLY A 443 37.85 15.73 -4.37
C GLY A 443 37.24 16.26 -3.07
N GLU A 444 35.92 16.41 -2.99
CA GLU A 444 35.19 16.79 -1.78
C GLU A 444 34.66 15.55 -1.03
N VAL A 445 34.93 15.47 0.28
CA VAL A 445 34.48 14.37 1.15
C VAL A 445 33.14 14.74 1.79
N SER A 446 32.06 14.17 1.26
CA SER A 446 30.70 14.33 1.76
C SER A 446 30.27 13.17 2.66
N LYS A 447 29.21 13.35 3.45
CA LYS A 447 28.63 12.30 4.31
C LYS A 447 27.20 12.00 3.88
N HIS A 448 26.88 10.72 3.80
CA HIS A 448 25.58 10.21 3.38
C HIS A 448 25.10 9.11 4.35
N ILE A 449 23.77 8.96 4.47
CA ILE A 449 23.15 7.77 5.05
C ILE A 449 22.82 6.82 3.91
N GLU A 450 23.50 5.68 3.87
CA GLU A 450 23.13 4.53 3.03
C GLU A 450 22.06 3.72 3.77
N ALA A 451 20.85 3.68 3.22
CA ALA A 451 19.69 3.02 3.80
C ALA A 451 19.27 1.82 2.95
N GLN A 452 19.26 0.63 3.57
CA GLN A 452 18.99 -0.66 2.93
C GLN A 452 18.03 -1.51 3.79
N ARG A 453 17.15 -2.29 3.17
CA ARG A 453 16.34 -3.31 3.85
C ARG A 453 17.19 -4.51 4.26
N TRP A 454 17.03 -4.99 5.50
CA TRP A 454 17.71 -6.20 5.98
C TRP A 454 16.83 -7.46 5.94
N ASP A 455 15.53 -7.30 5.72
CA ASP A 455 14.53 -8.37 5.67
C ASP A 455 14.38 -9.05 4.30
N VAL A 456 15.01 -8.49 3.26
CA VAL A 456 14.99 -9.00 1.87
C VAL A 456 16.25 -9.80 1.55
N ASP A 457 16.15 -10.88 0.77
CA ASP A 457 17.29 -11.68 0.33
C ASP A 457 18.16 -10.97 -0.73
N PRO A 458 19.50 -11.19 -0.76
CA PRO A 458 20.40 -10.53 -1.71
C PRO A 458 20.32 -11.05 -3.16
N GLY A 459 19.50 -12.06 -3.43
CA GLY A 459 19.41 -12.72 -4.74
C GLY A 459 18.35 -12.17 -5.69
N GLY A 460 17.51 -11.22 -5.25
CA GLY A 460 16.51 -10.54 -6.06
C GLY A 460 16.90 -9.11 -6.42
N ASP A 461 16.26 -8.52 -7.43
CA ASP A 461 16.41 -7.10 -7.80
C ASP A 461 15.97 -6.14 -6.65
N ASP A 462 15.21 -6.65 -5.68
CA ASP A 462 14.50 -5.89 -4.65
C ASP A 462 15.37 -5.23 -3.56
N ARG A 463 16.69 -5.54 -3.48
CA ARG A 463 17.62 -4.85 -2.55
C ARG A 463 18.03 -3.47 -3.06
N HIS A 464 17.05 -2.60 -3.25
CA HIS A 464 17.26 -1.20 -3.61
C HIS A 464 17.98 -0.44 -2.49
N LYS A 465 19.18 0.05 -2.81
CA LYS A 465 19.96 0.95 -1.94
C LYS A 465 19.46 2.38 -2.13
N SER A 466 19.14 3.06 -1.04
CA SER A 466 18.82 4.49 -1.04
C SER A 466 19.93 5.29 -0.33
N SER A 467 20.21 6.50 -0.81
CA SER A 467 21.24 7.38 -0.24
C SER A 467 20.64 8.74 0.07
N LEU A 468 20.85 9.21 1.30
CA LEU A 468 20.34 10.47 1.82
C LEU A 468 21.52 11.35 2.22
N SER A 469 21.68 12.50 1.56
CA SER A 469 22.76 13.44 1.82
C SER A 469 22.57 14.19 3.14
N ILE A 470 23.66 14.43 3.86
CA ILE A 470 23.65 15.14 5.14
C ILE A 470 24.07 16.60 4.89
N PRO A 471 23.23 17.61 5.21
CA PRO A 471 23.56 19.01 4.99
C PRO A 471 24.60 19.51 6.00
N LEU A 472 25.84 19.75 5.54
CA LEU A 472 27.00 20.06 6.36
C LEU A 472 27.84 21.17 5.71
N ASP A 473 27.83 22.38 6.29
CA ASP A 473 28.42 23.58 5.67
C ASP A 473 29.95 23.77 5.91
N SER A 474 30.68 22.77 6.45
CA SER A 474 32.09 22.95 6.86
C SER A 474 32.90 21.67 7.08
N PHE A 475 34.23 21.76 6.97
CA PHE A 475 35.18 20.66 7.24
C PHE A 475 35.14 20.15 8.70
N LEU A 476 34.86 21.02 9.68
CA LEU A 476 34.67 20.59 11.08
C LEU A 476 33.44 19.68 11.25
N SER A 477 32.49 19.75 10.32
CA SER A 477 31.26 18.97 10.31
C SER A 477 31.43 17.53 9.81
N LEU A 478 32.66 17.11 9.46
CA LEU A 478 32.99 15.72 9.07
C LEU A 478 32.72 14.69 10.18
N ARG A 479 32.64 15.10 11.45
CA ARG A 479 32.22 14.23 12.56
C ARG A 479 30.69 14.16 12.62
N VAL A 480 30.15 13.10 12.02
CA VAL A 480 28.73 12.75 12.07
C VAL A 480 28.51 11.57 13.01
N GLY A 481 27.45 11.63 13.82
CA GLY A 481 26.96 10.49 14.59
C GLY A 481 25.48 10.24 14.31
N ILE A 482 25.07 8.97 14.28
CA ILE A 482 23.67 8.54 14.25
C ILE A 482 23.43 7.56 15.40
N ARG A 483 22.28 7.66 16.07
CA ARG A 483 21.90 6.77 17.18
C ARG A 483 20.40 6.57 17.28
N LYS A 484 20.03 5.35 17.65
CA LYS A 484 18.69 4.99 18.11
C LYS A 484 18.52 5.40 19.58
N THR A 485 17.51 6.22 19.87
CA THR A 485 17.22 6.80 21.19
C THR A 485 16.18 6.00 21.96
N VAL A 486 16.16 6.16 23.28
CA VAL A 486 15.30 5.36 24.17
C VAL A 486 13.81 5.71 24.05
N SER A 487 13.47 6.98 23.78
CA SER A 487 12.12 7.36 23.36
C SER A 487 12.05 7.68 21.88
N SER A 488 10.87 7.48 21.28
CA SER A 488 10.52 8.02 19.97
C SER A 488 10.08 9.50 20.08
N ASN A 489 10.29 10.24 19.01
CA ASN A 489 9.91 11.64 18.85
C ASN A 489 8.90 11.75 17.68
N GLN A 490 7.79 12.45 17.90
CA GLN A 490 6.69 12.55 16.94
C GLN A 490 6.85 13.78 16.02
N LEU A 491 6.57 13.58 14.74
CA LEU A 491 6.56 14.63 13.71
C LEU A 491 5.28 14.53 12.88
N SER A 492 4.74 15.66 12.41
CA SER A 492 3.66 15.69 11.41
C SER A 492 4.19 16.19 10.07
N PHE A 493 4.00 15.43 9.01
CA PHE A 493 4.20 15.88 7.63
C PHE A 493 2.97 16.65 7.16
N SER A 494 3.03 17.99 7.25
CA SER A 494 1.95 18.88 6.78
C SER A 494 1.58 18.68 5.30
N GLU A 495 2.56 18.24 4.51
CA GLU A 495 2.46 17.95 3.09
C GLU A 495 1.53 16.74 2.80
N VAL A 496 1.44 15.78 3.73
CA VAL A 496 0.42 14.70 3.66
C VAL A 496 -0.96 15.31 3.81
N GLY A 497 -1.13 16.25 4.75
CA GLY A 497 -2.36 17.03 4.90
C GLY A 497 -2.74 17.81 3.64
N GLU A 498 -1.77 18.44 2.97
CA GLU A 498 -1.98 19.21 1.74
C GLU A 498 -2.40 18.37 0.53
N ILE A 499 -2.10 17.06 0.49
CA ILE A 499 -2.53 16.19 -0.62
C ILE A 499 -3.70 15.27 -0.25
N MET A 500 -3.72 14.69 0.96
CA MET A 500 -4.67 13.65 1.36
C MET A 500 -6.02 14.18 1.86
N GLN A 501 -6.10 15.41 2.39
CA GLN A 501 -7.35 15.94 2.94
C GLN A 501 -8.50 15.86 1.93
N MET A 502 -9.60 15.21 2.30
CA MET A 502 -10.81 15.22 1.48
C MET A 502 -11.42 16.62 1.47
N VAL A 503 -11.69 17.14 0.27
CA VAL A 503 -12.29 18.44 0.03
C VAL A 503 -13.43 18.31 -0.98
N ARG A 504 -14.42 19.20 -0.86
CA ARG A 504 -15.49 19.32 -1.85
C ARG A 504 -14.93 19.88 -3.17
N LEU A 505 -15.09 19.12 -4.26
CA LEU A 505 -14.69 19.51 -5.61
C LEU A 505 -15.49 20.72 -6.11
N LYS A 506 -14.82 21.77 -6.58
CA LYS A 506 -15.45 22.99 -7.12
C LYS A 506 -15.54 22.94 -8.64
N SER A 507 -16.75 23.10 -9.15
CA SER A 507 -17.04 23.17 -10.58
C SER A 507 -18.19 24.13 -10.85
N SER A 508 -18.01 25.01 -11.83
CA SER A 508 -19.05 25.90 -12.36
C SER A 508 -20.22 25.15 -13.01
N PHE A 509 -20.01 23.89 -13.40
CA PHE A 509 -21.01 23.00 -14.00
C PHE A 509 -21.85 22.25 -12.95
N LEU A 510 -21.32 22.06 -11.73
CA LEU A 510 -22.03 21.39 -10.63
C LEU A 510 -23.09 22.31 -9.99
N ARG A 511 -24.23 22.47 -10.67
CA ARG A 511 -25.40 23.19 -10.16
C ARG A 511 -25.76 22.72 -8.75
N SER A 512 -25.97 23.66 -7.84
CA SER A 512 -26.41 23.40 -6.46
C SER A 512 -27.55 22.37 -6.41
N PRO A 513 -27.51 21.38 -5.51
CA PRO A 513 -28.42 20.23 -5.56
C PRO A 513 -29.89 20.68 -5.62
N PRO A 514 -30.71 20.07 -6.49
CA PRO A 514 -32.10 20.45 -6.64
C PRO A 514 -32.85 20.32 -5.31
N ARG A 515 -33.74 21.27 -5.03
CA ARG A 515 -34.65 21.16 -3.88
C ARG A 515 -35.59 19.99 -4.14
N THR A 516 -35.41 18.93 -3.34
CA THR A 516 -36.08 17.61 -3.42
C THR A 516 -35.85 16.83 -4.72
N PRO A 517 -35.72 15.48 -4.66
CA PRO A 517 -35.80 14.64 -5.86
C PRO A 517 -37.20 14.75 -6.50
N LEU A 518 -37.29 14.58 -7.82
CA LEU A 518 -38.60 14.48 -8.48
C LEU A 518 -39.34 13.20 -8.04
N GLU A 519 -40.66 13.32 -7.96
CA GLU A 519 -41.57 12.25 -7.52
C GLU A 519 -41.56 11.07 -8.50
N SER A 520 -41.55 9.84 -7.97
CA SER A 520 -41.77 8.63 -8.77
C SER A 520 -43.28 8.38 -8.93
N ALA A 521 -43.74 8.22 -10.17
CA ALA A 521 -45.16 8.23 -10.53
C ALA A 521 -45.98 6.97 -10.14
N ASP A 522 -45.64 6.30 -9.04
CA ASP A 522 -46.41 5.20 -8.44
C ASP A 522 -46.56 5.41 -6.92
N PRO A 523 -47.74 5.87 -6.44
CA PRO A 523 -47.96 6.20 -5.03
C PRO A 523 -47.85 4.97 -4.10
N ARG A 524 -47.90 3.75 -4.64
CA ARG A 524 -47.77 2.52 -3.86
C ARG A 524 -46.30 2.16 -3.61
N THR A 525 -45.44 2.46 -4.57
CA THR A 525 -43.99 2.34 -4.41
C THR A 525 -43.44 3.51 -3.59
N GLU A 526 -44.00 4.71 -3.79
CA GLU A 526 -43.70 5.90 -2.98
C GLU A 526 -43.93 5.65 -1.48
N ALA A 527 -45.10 5.14 -1.08
CA ALA A 527 -45.40 4.87 0.33
C ALA A 527 -44.37 3.94 1.01
N SER A 528 -43.92 2.88 0.31
CA SER A 528 -42.88 1.97 0.82
C SER A 528 -41.49 2.62 0.88
N ILE A 529 -41.14 3.47 -0.09
CA ILE A 529 -39.88 4.22 -0.08
C ILE A 529 -39.91 5.30 1.01
N GLN A 530 -41.03 6.01 1.22
CA GLN A 530 -41.22 6.96 2.31
C GLN A 530 -41.18 6.27 3.67
N GLN A 531 -41.75 5.07 3.82
CA GLN A 531 -41.64 4.29 5.05
C GLN A 531 -40.18 3.89 5.32
N LEU A 532 -39.49 3.27 4.35
CA LEU A 532 -38.10 2.82 4.53
C LEU A 532 -37.13 4.01 4.72
N LYS A 533 -37.40 5.15 4.09
CA LYS A 533 -36.71 6.42 4.38
C LYS A 533 -36.99 6.90 5.79
N LYS A 534 -38.25 6.94 6.26
CA LYS A 534 -38.58 7.31 7.63
C LYS A 534 -37.98 6.36 8.67
N GLU A 535 -37.90 5.07 8.37
CA GLU A 535 -37.24 4.09 9.24
C GLU A 535 -35.73 4.37 9.30
N LYS A 536 -35.06 4.63 8.17
CA LYS A 536 -33.65 5.11 8.16
C LYS A 536 -33.47 6.44 8.88
N GLU A 537 -34.29 7.44 8.57
CA GLU A 537 -34.29 8.75 9.23
C GLU A 537 -34.53 8.61 10.74
N LEU A 538 -35.33 7.65 11.22
CA LEU A 538 -35.52 7.39 12.66
C LEU A 538 -34.29 6.75 13.34
N PHE A 539 -33.42 6.06 12.60
CA PHE A 539 -32.14 5.58 13.12
C PHE A 539 -31.06 6.67 13.02
N GLU A 540 -30.99 7.40 11.90
CA GLU A 540 -30.02 8.50 11.69
C GLU A 540 -30.35 9.74 12.56
N SER A 541 -31.62 10.00 12.89
CA SER A 541 -32.02 11.16 13.71
C SER A 541 -31.62 11.06 15.18
N GLN A 542 -31.30 9.86 15.69
CA GLN A 542 -30.87 9.70 17.09
C GLN A 542 -29.51 10.36 17.38
N GLU A 543 -28.75 10.70 16.33
CA GLU A 543 -27.52 11.53 16.43
C GLU A 543 -27.78 13.03 16.14
N ILE A 544 -28.99 13.41 15.71
CA ILE A 544 -29.29 14.74 15.13
C ILE A 544 -30.23 15.60 16.00
N GLU A 545 -30.97 15.04 16.97
CA GLU A 545 -31.92 15.78 17.82
C GLU A 545 -31.31 16.78 18.85
N GLN A 546 -30.14 17.39 18.57
CA GLN A 546 -29.54 18.45 19.38
C GLN A 546 -29.02 19.69 18.61
N SER A 547 -29.78 20.22 17.63
CA SER A 547 -29.80 21.68 17.35
C SER A 547 -30.95 22.12 16.43
N SER A 548 -31.30 23.41 16.47
CA SER A 548 -32.44 23.97 15.71
C SER A 548 -32.10 24.23 14.24
N GLY A 549 -32.90 23.66 13.33
CA GLY A 549 -32.60 23.52 11.90
C GLY A 549 -32.72 24.78 11.01
N LEU A 550 -32.08 25.90 11.38
CA LEU A 550 -31.88 27.05 10.47
C LEU A 550 -30.40 27.36 10.22
N ASP A 551 -29.54 27.37 11.25
CA ASP A 551 -28.11 27.69 11.09
C ASP A 551 -27.29 26.54 10.46
N PHE A 552 -27.77 25.30 10.59
CA PHE A 552 -27.10 24.07 10.16
C PHE A 552 -26.63 24.08 8.68
N ARG A 553 -27.31 24.83 7.80
CA ARG A 553 -27.06 24.81 6.35
C ARG A 553 -25.86 25.65 5.88
N GLN A 554 -25.32 26.56 6.70
CA GLN A 554 -24.12 27.33 6.36
C GLN A 554 -22.85 26.88 7.10
N GLY A 555 -22.98 26.09 8.19
CA GLY A 555 -21.85 25.58 8.96
C GLY A 555 -21.28 24.23 8.50
N TRP A 556 -22.12 23.30 8.02
CA TRP A 556 -21.72 21.89 7.86
C TRP A 556 -20.50 21.64 6.96
N GLU A 557 -20.32 22.41 5.89
CA GLU A 557 -19.15 22.25 5.00
C GLU A 557 -17.87 22.75 5.67
N ALA A 558 -17.94 23.81 6.50
CA ALA A 558 -16.81 24.28 7.28
C ALA A 558 -16.45 23.29 8.41
N GLN A 559 -17.46 22.74 9.09
CA GLN A 559 -17.28 21.67 10.07
C GLN A 559 -16.61 20.44 9.45
N ARG A 560 -17.15 19.91 8.34
CA ARG A 560 -16.56 18.74 7.67
C ARG A 560 -15.14 19.03 7.19
N ASN A 561 -14.86 20.19 6.60
CA ASN A 561 -13.48 20.57 6.25
C ASN A 561 -12.54 20.60 7.48
N GLN A 562 -13.03 20.96 8.67
CA GLN A 562 -12.24 20.93 9.91
C GLN A 562 -12.03 19.51 10.46
N GLU A 563 -13.00 18.61 10.27
CA GLU A 563 -12.90 17.19 10.63
C GLU A 563 -11.92 16.46 9.69
N GLU A 564 -12.10 16.61 8.38
CA GLU A 564 -11.22 16.08 7.34
C GLU A 564 -9.79 16.64 7.47
N ALA A 565 -9.61 17.88 7.92
CA ALA A 565 -8.29 18.44 8.23
C ALA A 565 -7.59 17.71 9.39
N LYS A 566 -8.32 17.39 10.46
CA LYS A 566 -7.77 16.62 11.60
C LYS A 566 -7.38 15.20 11.17
N ILE A 567 -8.22 14.55 10.36
CA ILE A 567 -7.92 13.22 9.79
C ILE A 567 -6.65 13.29 8.92
N ALA A 568 -6.53 14.30 8.06
CA ALA A 568 -5.38 14.44 7.16
C ALA A 568 -4.07 14.82 7.88
N VAL A 569 -4.14 15.59 8.98
CA VAL A 569 -2.99 15.80 9.88
C VAL A 569 -2.62 14.50 10.60
N ASN A 570 -3.59 13.70 11.04
CA ASN A 570 -3.32 12.42 11.68
C ASN A 570 -2.61 11.42 10.74
N LEU A 571 -2.99 11.39 9.45
CA LEU A 571 -2.26 10.64 8.41
C LEU A 571 -0.83 11.17 8.18
N GLY A 572 -0.55 12.42 8.57
CA GLY A 572 0.80 13.00 8.53
C GLY A 572 1.72 12.59 9.68
N TYR A 573 1.22 11.98 10.76
CA TYR A 573 2.06 11.66 11.91
C TYR A 573 3.00 10.47 11.66
N VAL A 574 4.29 10.67 11.94
CA VAL A 574 5.33 9.64 11.95
C VAL A 574 6.13 9.76 13.23
N HIS A 575 6.52 8.62 13.79
CA HIS A 575 7.43 8.52 14.94
C HIS A 575 8.83 8.17 14.46
N SER A 576 9.85 8.79 15.04
CA SER A 576 11.25 8.40 14.86
C SER A 576 11.97 8.33 16.21
N ASN A 577 12.63 7.21 16.48
CA ASN A 577 13.59 7.06 17.56
C ASN A 577 15.04 7.13 17.05
N ILE A 578 15.30 7.83 15.93
CA ILE A 578 16.65 7.92 15.34
C ILE A 578 17.06 9.38 15.17
N LEU A 579 18.13 9.76 15.87
CA LEU A 579 18.74 11.07 15.80
C LEU A 579 20.10 11.02 15.11
N LEU A 580 20.37 12.07 14.33
CA LEU A 580 21.61 12.34 13.61
C LEU A 580 22.17 13.67 14.12
N TRP A 581 23.49 13.78 14.29
CA TRP A 581 24.15 15.04 14.62
C TRP A 581 25.44 15.22 13.83
N GLY A 582 25.81 16.48 13.60
CA GLY A 582 27.02 16.88 12.88
C GLY A 582 27.30 18.36 13.10
N GLY A 583 28.55 18.69 13.42
CA GLY A 583 28.92 20.04 13.85
C GLY A 583 28.16 20.46 15.13
N ASN A 584 27.31 21.48 15.00
CA ASN A 584 26.44 22.03 16.04
C ASN A 584 24.93 21.78 15.78
N CYS A 585 24.57 20.90 14.83
CA CYS A 585 23.19 20.63 14.45
C CYS A 585 22.75 19.21 14.82
N ILE A 586 21.44 19.06 15.12
CA ILE A 586 20.79 17.77 15.38
C ILE A 586 19.55 17.66 14.48
N TRP A 587 19.39 16.50 13.83
CA TRP A 587 18.25 16.14 12.99
C TRP A 587 17.60 14.85 13.48
N ARG A 588 16.30 14.70 13.21
CA ARG A 588 15.58 13.43 13.21
C ARG A 588 15.79 12.77 11.85
N VAL A 589 16.06 11.46 11.83
CA VAL A 589 16.01 10.64 10.61
C VAL A 589 14.66 9.97 10.60
N VAL A 590 13.80 10.31 9.64
CA VAL A 590 12.36 9.95 9.68
C VAL A 590 12.00 9.19 8.41
N ARG A 591 11.21 8.11 8.54
CA ARG A 591 10.60 7.44 7.39
C ARG A 591 9.73 8.42 6.61
N ASN A 592 9.95 8.50 5.31
CA ASN A 592 9.18 9.36 4.41
C ASN A 592 7.82 8.70 4.14
N PRO A 593 6.66 9.35 4.40
CA PRO A 593 5.36 8.78 4.10
C PRO A 593 5.26 8.31 2.65
N LEU A 594 4.80 7.07 2.41
CA LEU A 594 4.74 6.46 1.08
C LEU A 594 3.92 7.32 0.08
N ALA A 595 2.86 7.97 0.57
CA ALA A 595 2.09 8.95 -0.20
C ALA A 595 2.94 10.11 -0.74
N LEU A 596 3.92 10.62 0.03
CA LEU A 596 4.83 11.68 -0.40
C LEU A 596 5.92 11.17 -1.34
N GLN A 597 6.50 9.99 -1.08
CA GLN A 597 7.47 9.36 -1.99
C GLN A 597 6.89 9.24 -3.40
N LEU A 598 5.70 8.66 -3.52
CA LEU A 598 5.04 8.39 -4.79
C LEU A 598 4.43 9.66 -5.43
N GLU A 599 3.91 10.61 -4.65
CA GLU A 599 3.50 11.94 -5.14
C GLU A 599 4.71 12.70 -5.73
N ASN A 600 5.88 12.62 -5.09
CA ASN A 600 7.12 13.25 -5.56
C ASN A 600 7.65 12.58 -6.83
N SER A 601 7.62 11.24 -6.93
CA SER A 601 7.93 10.52 -8.17
C SER A 601 6.96 10.88 -9.31
N LEU A 602 5.65 10.97 -9.02
CA LEU A 602 4.65 11.40 -10.00
C LEU A 602 4.82 12.87 -10.42
N ARG A 603 5.30 13.75 -9.53
CA ARG A 603 5.69 15.13 -9.86
C ARG A 603 6.95 15.16 -10.75
N LEU A 604 7.99 14.38 -10.45
CA LEU A 604 9.20 14.32 -11.27
C LEU A 604 8.94 13.82 -12.70
N ALA A 605 7.92 12.97 -12.90
CA ALA A 605 7.44 12.54 -14.22
C ALA A 605 6.66 13.63 -15.00
N GLN A 606 6.56 14.86 -14.47
CA GLN A 606 5.86 16.00 -15.07
C GLN A 606 6.75 17.26 -15.02
N PRO A 607 7.15 17.86 -16.15
CA PRO A 607 7.92 19.09 -16.14
C PRO A 607 7.11 20.24 -15.51
N GLU A 608 7.73 21.01 -14.60
CA GLU A 608 7.05 22.05 -13.80
C GLU A 608 6.48 23.23 -14.64
N THR A 609 6.84 23.34 -15.92
CA THR A 609 6.30 24.35 -16.83
C THR A 609 4.82 24.10 -17.10
N SER A 610 3.96 24.86 -16.42
CA SER A 610 2.48 24.78 -16.41
C SER A 610 1.77 25.13 -17.73
N SER A 611 2.45 24.99 -18.86
CA SER A 611 1.96 25.17 -20.22
C SER A 611 2.30 24.00 -21.15
N ASP A 612 2.96 22.95 -20.64
CA ASP A 612 3.61 21.91 -21.47
C ASP A 612 3.30 20.49 -20.97
N HIS A 613 2.00 20.21 -20.72
CA HIS A 613 1.52 18.88 -20.33
C HIS A 613 1.92 17.77 -21.33
N GLN A 614 2.27 18.14 -22.57
CA GLN A 614 2.73 17.23 -23.63
C GLN A 614 4.11 16.60 -23.35
N LYS A 615 4.95 17.14 -22.45
CA LYS A 615 6.35 16.68 -22.23
C LYS A 615 6.62 15.83 -20.98
N GLY A 616 5.62 15.49 -20.18
CA GLY A 616 5.83 14.59 -19.03
C GLY A 616 6.08 13.15 -19.48
N ASP A 617 7.10 12.50 -18.93
CA ASP A 617 7.45 11.11 -19.30
C ASP A 617 6.29 10.15 -18.99
N LEU A 618 5.67 9.62 -20.05
CA LEU A 618 4.60 8.64 -19.96
C LEU A 618 5.11 7.31 -19.38
N LYS A 619 6.33 6.89 -19.74
CA LYS A 619 6.92 5.64 -19.29
C LYS A 619 7.21 5.67 -17.79
N ALA A 620 7.71 6.79 -17.26
CA ALA A 620 7.88 6.97 -15.82
C ALA A 620 6.57 6.82 -15.04
N ILE A 621 5.45 7.37 -15.53
CA ILE A 621 4.13 7.23 -14.88
C ILE A 621 3.61 5.79 -14.95
N ILE A 622 3.86 5.07 -16.06
CA ILE A 622 3.45 3.67 -16.22
C ILE A 622 4.28 2.77 -15.29
N ASN A 623 5.61 2.92 -15.28
CA ASN A 623 6.49 2.21 -14.36
C ASN A 623 6.06 2.42 -12.89
N LEU A 624 5.69 3.65 -12.51
CA LEU A 624 5.18 3.98 -11.16
C LEU A 624 3.85 3.30 -10.85
N LEU A 625 2.96 3.13 -11.84
CA LEU A 625 1.70 2.39 -11.67
C LEU A 625 1.93 0.89 -11.55
N ASP A 626 2.87 0.32 -12.31
CA ASP A 626 3.28 -1.08 -12.23
C ASP A 626 3.97 -1.38 -10.89
N GLU A 627 4.78 -0.45 -10.36
CA GLU A 627 5.38 -0.50 -9.02
C GLU A 627 4.30 -0.42 -7.91
N ILE A 628 3.35 0.51 -8.03
CA ILE A 628 2.22 0.62 -7.08
C ILE A 628 1.40 -0.67 -6.98
N ASP A 629 1.29 -1.44 -8.07
CA ASP A 629 0.54 -2.70 -8.10
C ASP A 629 1.33 -3.94 -7.64
N THR A 630 2.62 -3.81 -7.28
CA THR A 630 3.36 -4.85 -6.52
C THR A 630 3.45 -4.55 -5.02
N LEU A 631 3.21 -3.31 -4.60
CA LEU A 631 3.29 -2.91 -3.18
C LEU A 631 2.08 -3.41 -2.37
N VAL A 632 2.38 -4.07 -1.24
CA VAL A 632 1.38 -4.48 -0.24
C VAL A 632 1.38 -3.47 0.91
N PRO A 633 0.33 -2.64 1.08
CA PRO A 633 0.25 -1.69 2.19
C PRO A 633 0.08 -2.40 3.53
N LYS A 634 0.85 -1.96 4.53
CA LYS A 634 0.85 -2.48 5.90
C LYS A 634 0.09 -1.56 6.85
N THR A 635 0.08 -0.25 6.58
CA THR A 635 -0.69 0.74 7.34
C THR A 635 -1.88 1.30 6.55
N GLU A 636 -2.90 1.80 7.26
CA GLU A 636 -4.03 2.51 6.65
C GLU A 636 -3.57 3.73 5.82
N ASN A 637 -2.53 4.42 6.29
CA ASN A 637 -1.93 5.56 5.59
C ASN A 637 -1.30 5.16 4.25
N GLU A 638 -0.57 4.04 4.20
CA GLU A 638 -0.06 3.48 2.93
C GLU A 638 -1.20 3.07 2.01
N PHE A 639 -2.24 2.40 2.54
CA PHE A 639 -3.40 1.98 1.72
C PHE A 639 -4.12 3.19 1.10
N LEU A 640 -4.38 4.24 1.89
CA LEU A 640 -5.00 5.47 1.40
C LEU A 640 -4.08 6.22 0.43
N GLY A 641 -2.78 6.30 0.74
CA GLY A 641 -1.75 6.94 -0.08
C GLY A 641 -1.56 6.30 -1.46
N LEU A 642 -1.43 4.96 -1.51
CA LEU A 642 -1.34 4.19 -2.76
C LEU A 642 -2.58 4.43 -3.63
N ASN A 643 -3.78 4.31 -3.04
CA ASN A 643 -5.03 4.55 -3.75
C ASN A 643 -5.12 5.99 -4.29
N TYR A 644 -4.72 6.99 -3.51
CA TYR A 644 -4.68 8.40 -3.93
C TYR A 644 -3.71 8.62 -5.10
N VAL A 645 -2.46 8.14 -5.02
CA VAL A 645 -1.49 8.35 -6.10
C VAL A 645 -1.89 7.56 -7.35
N LYS A 646 -2.46 6.35 -7.20
CA LYS A 646 -2.99 5.58 -8.34
C LYS A 646 -4.11 6.32 -9.05
N GLN A 647 -5.08 6.87 -8.30
CA GLN A 647 -6.13 7.74 -8.86
C GLN A 647 -5.55 8.95 -9.60
N LYS A 648 -4.54 9.60 -9.01
CA LYS A 648 -3.92 10.81 -9.56
C LYS A 648 -3.10 10.54 -10.81
N ALA A 649 -2.31 9.47 -10.84
CA ALA A 649 -1.57 9.04 -12.02
C ALA A 649 -2.53 8.71 -13.18
N SER A 650 -3.63 8.00 -12.92
CA SER A 650 -4.67 7.73 -13.92
C SER A 650 -5.35 9.01 -14.44
N LEU A 651 -5.63 9.98 -13.55
CA LEU A 651 -6.15 11.29 -13.94
C LEU A 651 -5.15 12.09 -14.78
N VAL A 652 -3.85 12.07 -14.44
CA VAL A 652 -2.79 12.76 -15.18
C VAL A 652 -2.60 12.14 -16.58
N LEU A 653 -2.64 10.81 -16.71
CA LEU A 653 -2.63 10.13 -18.01
C LEU A 653 -3.84 10.53 -18.87
N PHE A 654 -5.03 10.58 -18.28
CA PHE A 654 -6.23 11.06 -18.98
C PHE A 654 -6.13 12.54 -19.37
N ALA A 655 -5.61 13.41 -18.49
CA ALA A 655 -5.39 14.83 -18.78
C ALA A 655 -4.37 15.04 -19.93
N LYS A 656 -3.32 14.20 -20.01
CA LYS A 656 -2.41 14.16 -21.16
C LYS A 656 -3.13 13.72 -22.43
N LEU A 657 -3.89 12.62 -22.39
CA LEU A 657 -4.60 12.07 -23.55
C LEU A 657 -5.56 13.09 -24.20
N ILE A 658 -6.33 13.83 -23.40
CA ILE A 658 -7.27 14.83 -23.93
C ILE A 658 -6.58 16.13 -24.40
N SER A 659 -5.31 16.34 -24.03
CA SER A 659 -4.49 17.52 -24.39
C SER A 659 -3.44 17.21 -25.46
N ALA A 660 -3.39 15.97 -25.95
CA ALA A 660 -2.48 15.53 -26.98
C ALA A 660 -3.01 15.89 -28.39
N ASP A 661 -2.11 16.35 -29.25
CA ASP A 661 -2.38 16.51 -30.67
C ASP A 661 -2.51 15.14 -31.38
N LYS A 662 -2.89 15.15 -32.67
CA LYS A 662 -3.26 13.94 -33.44
C LYS A 662 -2.03 13.16 -33.94
N ASP A 663 -1.18 12.75 -33.00
CA ASP A 663 0.06 12.02 -33.24
C ASP A 663 -0.10 10.51 -33.41
N ALA A 664 0.88 9.90 -34.07
CA ALA A 664 0.91 8.46 -34.38
C ALA A 664 0.93 7.54 -33.14
N GLN A 665 1.27 8.06 -31.95
CA GLN A 665 1.29 7.28 -30.69
C GLN A 665 -0.05 7.28 -29.93
N MET A 666 -1.06 8.02 -30.40
CA MET A 666 -2.39 8.13 -29.77
C MET A 666 -3.01 6.76 -29.45
N GLY A 667 -2.87 5.77 -30.34
CA GLY A 667 -3.47 4.44 -30.18
C GLY A 667 -2.93 3.63 -28.99
N ASP A 668 -1.67 3.84 -28.58
CA ASP A 668 -1.10 3.19 -27.39
C ASP A 668 -1.35 4.02 -26.13
N MET A 669 -1.30 5.35 -26.24
CA MET A 669 -1.69 6.26 -25.15
C MET A 669 -3.13 6.01 -24.68
N ILE A 670 -4.06 5.71 -25.59
CA ILE A 670 -5.44 5.28 -25.28
C ILE A 670 -5.44 4.00 -24.44
N LYS A 671 -4.74 2.93 -24.85
CA LYS A 671 -4.71 1.64 -24.11
C LYS A 671 -4.14 1.79 -22.70
N LEU A 672 -3.06 2.57 -22.58
CA LEU A 672 -2.38 2.82 -21.31
C LEU A 672 -3.29 3.64 -20.37
N THR A 673 -3.96 4.66 -20.91
CA THR A 673 -4.95 5.46 -20.16
C THR A 673 -6.16 4.63 -19.76
N GLU A 674 -6.68 3.76 -20.63
CA GLU A 674 -7.77 2.82 -20.30
C GLU A 674 -7.40 1.91 -19.13
N THR A 675 -6.20 1.33 -19.22
CA THR A 675 -5.69 0.39 -18.21
C THR A 675 -5.53 1.09 -16.86
N ALA A 676 -4.93 2.29 -16.85
CA ALA A 676 -4.79 3.11 -15.66
C ALA A 676 -6.16 3.52 -15.07
N LEU A 677 -7.12 3.98 -15.88
CA LEU A 677 -8.44 4.39 -15.41
C LEU A 677 -9.24 3.21 -14.81
N VAL A 678 -9.22 2.03 -15.44
CA VAL A 678 -9.97 0.84 -14.97
C VAL A 678 -9.46 0.35 -13.61
N HIS A 679 -8.13 0.26 -13.45
CA HIS A 679 -7.49 -0.26 -12.23
C HIS A 679 -7.24 0.82 -11.16
N GLY A 680 -7.23 2.10 -11.53
CA GLY A 680 -6.87 3.22 -10.65
C GLY A 680 -7.98 3.71 -9.72
N GLY A 681 -9.21 3.18 -9.81
CA GLY A 681 -10.26 3.44 -8.83
C GLY A 681 -10.90 4.84 -8.85
N LEU A 682 -10.45 5.75 -9.72
CA LEU A 682 -10.91 7.14 -9.85
C LEU A 682 -12.44 7.21 -10.09
N ASP A 683 -13.16 7.98 -9.26
CA ASP A 683 -14.62 8.21 -9.39
C ASP A 683 -14.96 8.66 -10.83
N PRO A 684 -15.82 7.93 -11.55
CA PRO A 684 -16.11 8.22 -12.96
C PRO A 684 -16.71 9.62 -13.16
N ARG A 685 -17.39 10.20 -12.17
CA ARG A 685 -17.90 11.58 -12.24
C ARG A 685 -16.79 12.60 -12.49
N ILE A 686 -15.56 12.34 -12.03
CA ILE A 686 -14.39 13.19 -12.29
C ILE A 686 -14.05 13.19 -13.79
N VAL A 687 -13.99 12.01 -14.40
CA VAL A 687 -13.72 11.85 -15.85
C VAL A 687 -14.83 12.50 -16.68
N LEU A 688 -16.10 12.29 -16.29
CA LEU A 688 -17.27 12.86 -16.95
C LEU A 688 -17.31 14.41 -16.87
N LEU A 689 -16.91 15.01 -15.74
CA LEU A 689 -16.84 16.47 -15.58
C LEU A 689 -15.81 17.14 -16.48
N VAL A 690 -14.79 16.41 -16.94
CA VAL A 690 -13.76 16.96 -17.84
C VAL A 690 -14.26 16.94 -19.29
N ILE A 691 -15.04 15.95 -19.72
CA ILE A 691 -15.51 15.78 -21.11
C ILE A 691 -16.75 16.65 -21.38
N PRO A 692 -16.70 17.69 -22.25
CA PRO A 692 -17.81 18.63 -22.44
C PRO A 692 -19.18 18.00 -22.73
N LEU A 693 -19.22 16.96 -23.56
CA LEU A 693 -20.43 16.20 -23.91
C LEU A 693 -21.15 15.60 -22.69
N LEU A 694 -20.40 15.16 -21.68
CA LEU A 694 -20.90 14.33 -20.58
C LEU A 694 -21.09 15.10 -19.26
N ARG A 695 -20.72 16.39 -19.22
CA ARG A 695 -20.89 17.25 -18.03
C ARG A 695 -22.36 17.39 -17.63
N GLU A 696 -23.31 17.28 -18.56
CA GLU A 696 -24.75 17.28 -18.27
C GLU A 696 -25.22 16.05 -17.46
N GLU A 697 -24.53 14.92 -17.56
CA GLU A 697 -24.95 13.65 -16.94
C GLU A 697 -24.44 13.50 -15.49
N VAL A 698 -23.61 14.41 -14.99
CA VAL A 698 -22.97 14.27 -13.68
C VAL A 698 -23.91 14.71 -12.56
N LEU A 699 -24.35 13.74 -11.76
CA LEU A 699 -25.15 13.95 -10.56
C LEU A 699 -24.25 14.02 -9.31
N GLN A 700 -24.56 14.98 -8.43
CA GLN A 700 -23.90 15.13 -7.12
C GLN A 700 -24.89 14.85 -5.99
N GLY A 701 -24.40 14.19 -4.92
CA GLY A 701 -25.15 14.04 -3.68
C GLY A 701 -25.39 15.38 -2.96
N PRO A 702 -26.17 15.38 -1.86
CA PRO A 702 -26.53 16.60 -1.13
C PRO A 702 -25.32 17.36 -0.55
N GLN A 703 -24.22 16.66 -0.26
CA GLN A 703 -22.95 17.25 0.20
C GLN A 703 -21.98 17.61 -0.95
N GLY A 704 -22.35 17.37 -2.20
CA GLY A 704 -21.44 17.46 -3.35
C GLY A 704 -20.46 16.29 -3.47
N ILE A 705 -19.57 16.34 -4.46
CA ILE A 705 -18.51 15.35 -4.68
C ILE A 705 -17.30 15.71 -3.82
N TRP A 706 -16.77 14.76 -3.03
CA TRP A 706 -15.59 14.94 -2.18
C TRP A 706 -14.44 14.06 -2.67
N ILE A 707 -13.25 14.65 -2.79
CA ILE A 707 -12.02 14.00 -3.30
C ILE A 707 -10.80 14.53 -2.54
N ASN A 708 -9.67 13.83 -2.55
CA ASN A 708 -8.45 14.33 -1.91
C ASN A 708 -7.98 15.66 -2.54
N ARG A 709 -7.45 16.57 -1.73
CA ARG A 709 -7.01 17.92 -2.13
C ARG A 709 -6.01 17.89 -3.29
N GLY A 710 -5.09 16.92 -3.28
CA GLY A 710 -4.12 16.71 -4.35
C GLY A 710 -4.70 16.20 -5.68
N LEU A 711 -5.93 15.66 -5.69
CA LEU A 711 -6.72 15.40 -6.91
C LEU A 711 -7.46 16.67 -7.34
N ALA A 712 -8.09 17.40 -6.41
CA ALA A 712 -8.79 18.65 -6.71
C ALA A 712 -7.89 19.69 -7.41
N MET A 713 -6.62 19.78 -7.00
CA MET A 713 -5.61 20.62 -7.66
C MET A 713 -5.37 20.29 -9.15
N VAL A 714 -5.69 19.07 -9.59
CA VAL A 714 -5.60 18.63 -11.00
C VAL A 714 -6.96 18.75 -11.70
N VAL A 715 -8.06 18.43 -11.02
CA VAL A 715 -9.42 18.46 -11.61
C VAL A 715 -9.95 19.88 -11.81
N GLU A 716 -9.80 20.76 -10.81
CA GLU A 716 -10.42 22.09 -10.82
C GLU A 716 -9.98 22.97 -12.01
N PRO A 717 -8.70 22.99 -12.44
CA PRO A 717 -8.27 23.70 -13.66
C PRO A 717 -8.84 23.11 -14.97
N LEU A 718 -8.98 21.79 -15.06
CA LEU A 718 -9.50 21.10 -16.27
C LEU A 718 -11.02 21.31 -16.43
N VAL A 719 -11.74 21.38 -15.32
CA VAL A 719 -13.20 21.55 -15.31
C VAL A 719 -13.59 23.03 -15.41
N ASN A 720 -12.79 23.94 -14.83
CA ASN A 720 -13.02 25.39 -14.83
C ASN A 720 -11.93 26.15 -15.65
N PRO A 721 -11.81 25.93 -16.97
CA PRO A 721 -10.78 26.60 -17.76
C PRO A 721 -10.99 28.12 -17.81
N SER A 722 -9.89 28.87 -17.71
CA SER A 722 -9.89 30.35 -17.74
C SER A 722 -10.07 30.96 -19.13
N GLY A 723 -10.43 30.17 -20.15
CA GLY A 723 -10.65 30.60 -21.53
C GLY A 723 -11.11 29.45 -22.44
N ASP A 724 -11.77 29.78 -23.54
CA ASP A 724 -12.46 28.82 -24.42
C ASP A 724 -11.52 27.83 -25.15
N ASP A 725 -10.23 28.15 -25.27
CA ASP A 725 -9.26 27.34 -26.02
C ASP A 725 -9.19 25.90 -25.50
N LEU A 726 -9.15 25.66 -24.19
CA LEU A 726 -9.06 24.30 -23.65
C LEU A 726 -10.32 23.47 -24.00
N THR A 727 -11.51 24.07 -23.97
CA THR A 727 -12.76 23.40 -24.39
C THR A 727 -12.78 23.08 -25.88
N ASN A 728 -12.18 23.94 -26.71
CA ASN A 728 -12.03 23.70 -28.15
C ASN A 728 -10.99 22.60 -28.45
N HIS A 729 -9.88 22.57 -27.71
CA HIS A 729 -8.86 21.51 -27.81
C HIS A 729 -9.39 20.15 -27.37
N VAL A 730 -10.07 20.05 -26.22
CA VAL A 730 -10.69 18.79 -25.77
C VAL A 730 -11.74 18.30 -26.77
N SER A 731 -12.61 19.17 -27.28
CA SER A 731 -13.56 18.80 -28.35
C SER A 731 -12.89 18.38 -29.66
N SER A 732 -11.63 18.78 -29.90
CA SER A 732 -10.86 18.44 -31.10
C SER A 732 -10.05 17.15 -30.96
N SER A 733 -9.64 16.77 -29.74
CA SER A 733 -8.93 15.52 -29.43
C SER A 733 -9.89 14.34 -29.24
N MET A 734 -11.12 14.59 -28.77
CA MET A 734 -12.19 13.58 -28.73
C MET A 734 -12.41 12.96 -30.11
N ASN A 735 -12.23 11.65 -30.17
CA ASN A 735 -12.42 10.83 -31.38
C ASN A 735 -13.07 9.50 -30.99
N VAL A 736 -13.53 8.74 -32.00
CA VAL A 736 -14.28 7.50 -31.78
C VAL A 736 -13.56 6.51 -30.86
N HIS A 737 -12.23 6.37 -30.94
CA HIS A 737 -11.50 5.43 -30.09
C HIS A 737 -11.39 5.88 -28.62
N VAL A 738 -11.39 7.19 -28.36
CA VAL A 738 -11.48 7.74 -27.00
C VAL A 738 -12.90 7.54 -26.44
N PHE A 739 -13.94 7.69 -27.26
CA PHE A 739 -15.31 7.35 -26.85
C PHE A 739 -15.48 5.84 -26.61
N GLU A 740 -14.91 4.97 -27.45
CA GLU A 740 -14.89 3.52 -27.23
C GLU A 740 -14.14 3.13 -25.94
N MET A 741 -13.02 3.79 -25.65
CA MET A 741 -12.27 3.65 -24.38
C MET A 741 -13.14 4.01 -23.18
N LEU A 742 -13.82 5.15 -23.24
CA LEU A 742 -14.73 5.61 -22.18
C LEU A 742 -15.93 4.68 -22.00
N VAL A 743 -16.50 4.14 -23.09
CA VAL A 743 -17.53 3.08 -23.04
C VAL A 743 -17.02 1.85 -22.29
N ARG A 744 -15.80 1.36 -22.57
CA ARG A 744 -15.19 0.22 -21.86
C ARG A 744 -14.93 0.51 -20.38
N TYR A 745 -14.45 1.71 -20.05
CA TYR A 745 -14.24 2.18 -18.68
C TYR A 745 -15.57 2.27 -17.89
N LEU A 746 -16.61 2.91 -18.45
CA LEU A 746 -17.92 2.99 -17.81
C LEU A 746 -18.60 1.62 -17.66
N LEU A 747 -18.44 0.71 -18.64
CA LEU A 747 -18.88 -0.69 -18.52
C LEU A 747 -18.09 -1.48 -17.46
N SER A 748 -16.86 -1.09 -17.14
CA SER A 748 -16.12 -1.64 -16.00
C SER A 748 -16.69 -1.14 -14.68
N TRP A 749 -17.09 0.14 -14.61
CA TRP A 749 -17.73 0.73 -13.43
C TRP A 749 -19.12 0.15 -13.18
N GLN A 750 -19.94 -0.04 -14.21
CA GLN A 750 -21.30 -0.61 -14.04
C GLN A 750 -21.29 -2.01 -13.38
N LYS A 751 -20.18 -2.75 -13.47
CA LYS A 751 -19.95 -4.04 -12.77
C LYS A 751 -19.66 -3.88 -11.27
N LYS A 752 -19.18 -2.71 -10.83
CA LYS A 752 -18.88 -2.36 -9.42
C LYS A 752 -20.12 -1.92 -8.63
N ARG A 753 -21.34 -2.00 -9.20
CA ARG A 753 -22.58 -1.68 -8.46
C ARG A 753 -22.83 -2.69 -7.33
N GLY A 754 -23.19 -2.21 -6.15
CA GLY A 754 -23.27 -2.97 -4.91
C GLY A 754 -21.94 -3.16 -4.15
N TYR A 755 -20.85 -2.53 -4.59
CA TYR A 755 -19.58 -2.54 -3.85
C TYR A 755 -19.63 -1.47 -2.75
N GLY A 756 -19.49 -1.89 -1.48
CA GLY A 756 -19.59 -0.99 -0.31
C GLY A 756 -18.53 0.11 -0.21
N SER A 757 -17.50 0.09 -1.06
CA SER A 757 -16.50 1.17 -1.19
C SER A 757 -16.95 2.34 -2.07
N VAL A 758 -18.09 2.23 -2.76
CA VAL A 758 -18.61 3.31 -3.62
C VAL A 758 -19.52 4.23 -2.80
N THR A 759 -18.98 5.36 -2.36
CA THR A 759 -19.77 6.45 -1.76
C THR A 759 -20.75 7.02 -2.79
N ASP A 760 -21.87 7.59 -2.33
CA ASP A 760 -22.87 8.23 -3.21
C ASP A 760 -23.47 7.28 -4.28
N GLU A 761 -23.51 5.95 -4.04
CA GLU A 761 -23.77 4.88 -5.03
C GLU A 761 -24.78 5.24 -6.14
N ASN A 762 -25.99 5.69 -5.77
CA ASN A 762 -27.03 6.04 -6.74
C ASN A 762 -26.56 7.17 -7.69
N TYR A 763 -26.02 8.27 -7.14
CA TYR A 763 -25.55 9.41 -7.94
C TYR A 763 -24.36 9.03 -8.83
N VAL A 764 -23.45 8.18 -8.34
CA VAL A 764 -22.35 7.64 -9.16
C VAL A 764 -22.91 6.82 -10.32
N PHE A 765 -23.77 5.84 -10.06
CA PHE A 765 -24.20 4.91 -11.11
C PHE A 765 -25.30 5.41 -12.03
N ASP A 766 -26.14 6.34 -11.59
CA ASP A 766 -27.06 7.06 -12.49
C ASP A 766 -26.27 7.95 -13.46
N SER A 767 -25.19 8.61 -13.00
CA SER A 767 -24.27 9.36 -13.87
C SER A 767 -23.57 8.43 -14.88
N VAL A 768 -23.09 7.27 -14.43
CA VAL A 768 -22.42 6.27 -15.29
C VAL A 768 -23.37 5.71 -16.34
N ASP A 769 -24.59 5.31 -15.97
CA ASP A 769 -25.58 4.76 -16.89
C ASP A 769 -26.00 5.82 -17.93
N ALA A 770 -26.27 7.06 -17.51
CA ALA A 770 -26.66 8.16 -18.39
C ALA A 770 -25.53 8.56 -19.35
N ALA A 771 -24.30 8.71 -18.87
CA ALA A 771 -23.14 9.01 -19.71
C ALA A 771 -22.78 7.87 -20.69
N LEU A 772 -22.94 6.61 -20.27
CA LEU A 772 -22.75 5.46 -21.15
C LEU A 772 -23.80 5.43 -22.27
N LEU A 773 -25.06 5.76 -21.97
CA LEU A 773 -26.11 5.92 -22.98
C LEU A 773 -25.81 7.10 -23.92
N HIS A 774 -25.42 8.25 -23.40
CA HIS A 774 -25.08 9.45 -24.18
C HIS A 774 -23.91 9.16 -25.15
N LEU A 775 -22.83 8.51 -24.69
CA LEU A 775 -21.72 8.08 -25.55
C LEU A 775 -22.15 7.12 -26.66
N LEU A 776 -22.94 6.09 -26.35
CA LEU A 776 -23.38 5.11 -27.35
C LEU A 776 -24.32 5.74 -28.39
N LEU A 777 -25.10 6.75 -28.01
CA LEU A 777 -25.94 7.52 -28.93
C LEU A 777 -25.14 8.48 -29.82
N GLU A 778 -24.09 9.11 -29.28
CA GLU A 778 -23.18 9.96 -30.05
C GLU A 778 -22.39 9.15 -31.09
N ILE A 779 -21.82 8.00 -30.70
CA ILE A 779 -21.06 7.13 -31.61
C ILE A 779 -21.94 6.60 -32.75
N ASP A 780 -23.20 6.22 -32.47
CA ASP A 780 -24.13 5.68 -33.48
C ASP A 780 -24.94 6.76 -34.23
N GLY A 781 -24.73 8.04 -33.89
CA GLY A 781 -25.34 9.20 -34.54
C GLY A 781 -24.37 10.04 -35.38
N GLY A 782 -23.08 10.02 -35.07
CA GLY A 782 -22.06 10.83 -35.74
C GLY A 782 -21.58 10.28 -37.10
N GLU A 783 -20.97 11.15 -37.91
CA GLU A 783 -20.44 10.81 -39.25
C GLU A 783 -19.31 9.76 -39.23
N PHE A 784 -18.75 9.47 -38.05
CA PHE A 784 -17.69 8.47 -37.82
C PHE A 784 -18.03 7.06 -38.35
N LEU A 785 -19.31 6.69 -38.43
CA LEU A 785 -19.75 5.39 -38.95
C LEU A 785 -19.70 5.27 -40.48
N SER A 786 -19.37 6.33 -41.23
CA SER A 786 -19.43 6.33 -42.70
C SER A 786 -18.41 5.42 -43.41
N THR A 787 -17.47 4.81 -42.67
CA THR A 787 -16.37 4.01 -43.25
C THR A 787 -16.28 2.56 -42.75
N ASP A 788 -16.68 2.27 -41.51
CA ASP A 788 -16.48 0.95 -40.87
C ASP A 788 -17.81 0.26 -40.49
N ILE A 789 -18.12 -0.82 -41.21
CA ILE A 789 -19.31 -1.65 -40.98
C ILE A 789 -19.30 -2.41 -39.61
N PRO A 790 -18.17 -2.95 -39.08
CA PRO A 790 -18.24 -3.78 -37.87
C PRO A 790 -18.46 -2.98 -36.58
N THR A 791 -18.01 -1.73 -36.49
CA THR A 791 -18.14 -0.89 -35.28
C THR A 791 -19.60 -0.53 -35.01
N SER A 792 -20.36 -0.13 -36.05
CA SER A 792 -21.81 0.12 -35.94
C SER A 792 -22.58 -1.08 -35.35
N SER A 793 -22.20 -2.31 -35.75
CA SER A 793 -22.81 -3.54 -35.23
C SER A 793 -22.54 -3.74 -33.74
N PHE A 794 -21.32 -3.49 -33.27
CA PHE A 794 -20.96 -3.57 -31.85
C PHE A 794 -21.70 -2.52 -31.02
N VAL A 795 -21.65 -1.25 -31.44
CA VAL A 795 -22.28 -0.12 -30.73
C VAL A 795 -23.79 -0.32 -30.61
N ARG A 796 -24.47 -0.73 -31.69
CA ARG A 796 -25.90 -1.06 -31.67
C ARG A 796 -26.21 -2.27 -30.78
N THR A 797 -25.34 -3.26 -30.72
CA THR A 797 -25.52 -4.42 -29.84
C THR A 797 -25.46 -4.02 -28.37
N GLU A 798 -24.46 -3.22 -27.98
CA GLU A 798 -24.33 -2.74 -26.60
C GLU A 798 -25.41 -1.72 -26.21
N LEU A 799 -25.78 -0.79 -27.11
CA LEU A 799 -26.90 0.14 -26.90
C LEU A 799 -28.22 -0.58 -26.63
N ASN A 800 -28.56 -1.57 -27.47
CA ASN A 800 -29.76 -2.40 -27.30
C ASN A 800 -29.70 -3.21 -25.98
N LYS A 801 -28.53 -3.77 -25.63
CA LYS A 801 -28.30 -4.55 -24.41
C LYS A 801 -28.36 -3.71 -23.12
N LEU A 802 -27.85 -2.49 -23.14
CA LEU A 802 -27.92 -1.52 -22.04
C LEU A 802 -29.38 -1.16 -21.73
N VAL A 803 -30.15 -0.83 -22.77
CA VAL A 803 -31.54 -0.38 -22.65
C VAL A 803 -32.51 -1.53 -22.27
N ASP A 804 -32.27 -2.74 -22.76
CA ASP A 804 -32.99 -3.94 -22.31
C ASP A 804 -32.82 -4.21 -20.80
N ASN A 805 -31.68 -3.80 -20.22
CA ASN A 805 -31.28 -4.06 -18.83
C ASN A 805 -31.19 -2.77 -17.97
N TRP A 806 -31.88 -1.70 -18.36
CA TRP A 806 -31.68 -0.35 -17.81
C TRP A 806 -31.90 -0.24 -16.29
N LYS A 807 -30.88 0.29 -15.57
CA LYS A 807 -30.87 0.43 -14.10
C LYS A 807 -30.90 1.87 -13.59
N GLY A 808 -30.38 2.85 -14.35
CA GLY A 808 -30.31 4.24 -13.91
C GLY A 808 -31.64 5.01 -14.00
N ASP A 809 -31.57 6.34 -13.93
CA ASP A 809 -32.78 7.19 -14.11
C ASP A 809 -33.47 6.89 -15.44
N PHE A 810 -34.75 6.58 -15.35
CA PHE A 810 -35.60 6.23 -16.49
C PHE A 810 -36.05 7.48 -17.26
N ASN A 811 -36.16 8.63 -16.60
CA ASN A 811 -36.58 9.87 -17.25
C ASN A 811 -35.45 10.42 -18.14
N ARG A 812 -34.23 10.54 -17.62
CA ARG A 812 -33.06 10.96 -18.41
C ARG A 812 -32.79 10.03 -19.61
N ALA A 813 -33.03 8.73 -19.46
CA ALA A 813 -32.93 7.79 -20.57
C ALA A 813 -33.95 8.06 -21.70
N ILE A 814 -35.18 8.47 -21.35
CA ILE A 814 -36.18 8.91 -22.33
C ILE A 814 -35.74 10.23 -22.97
N GLU A 815 -35.29 11.22 -22.18
CA GLU A 815 -34.80 12.50 -22.71
C GLU A 815 -33.69 12.32 -23.75
N LEU A 816 -32.68 11.49 -23.46
CA LEU A 816 -31.57 11.22 -24.37
C LEU A 816 -32.05 10.48 -25.63
N LEU A 817 -32.91 9.46 -25.51
CA LEU A 817 -33.40 8.71 -26.67
C LEU A 817 -34.34 9.53 -27.57
N GLU A 818 -35.11 10.45 -27.01
CA GLU A 818 -35.90 11.44 -27.77
C GLU A 818 -35.00 12.52 -28.40
N ARG A 819 -34.01 13.05 -27.67
CA ARG A 819 -33.00 14.02 -28.16
C ARG A 819 -32.28 13.49 -29.40
N TYR A 820 -31.83 12.24 -29.37
CA TYR A 820 -31.15 11.55 -30.49
C TYR A 820 -32.13 10.87 -31.48
N ARG A 821 -33.45 11.00 -31.30
CA ARG A 821 -34.50 10.40 -32.16
C ARG A 821 -34.33 8.89 -32.40
N ARG A 822 -33.99 8.14 -31.36
CA ARG A 822 -33.83 6.67 -31.39
C ARG A 822 -35.09 5.98 -30.88
N LEU A 823 -36.18 6.21 -31.61
CA LEU A 823 -37.52 5.71 -31.32
C LEU A 823 -37.58 4.18 -31.24
N PHE A 824 -36.81 3.44 -32.05
CA PHE A 824 -36.78 1.99 -31.92
C PHE A 824 -36.15 1.54 -30.60
N VAL A 825 -35.03 2.14 -30.21
CA VAL A 825 -34.35 1.85 -28.93
C VAL A 825 -35.21 2.29 -27.74
N LEU A 826 -35.87 3.45 -27.82
CA LEU A 826 -36.87 3.91 -26.86
C LEU A 826 -38.03 2.90 -26.69
N SER A 827 -38.47 2.27 -27.78
CA SER A 827 -39.49 1.21 -27.71
C SER A 827 -39.00 -0.03 -26.93
N ARG A 828 -37.69 -0.26 -26.82
CA ARG A 828 -37.09 -1.31 -25.97
C ARG A 828 -37.01 -0.88 -24.50
N LEU A 829 -36.68 0.39 -24.24
CA LEU A 829 -36.72 0.97 -22.89
C LEU A 829 -38.11 0.83 -22.27
N TYR A 830 -39.17 1.11 -23.04
CA TYR A 830 -40.55 0.85 -22.62
C TYR A 830 -40.90 -0.65 -22.51
N GLN A 831 -40.25 -1.54 -23.26
CA GLN A 831 -40.45 -2.99 -23.13
C GLN A 831 -39.83 -3.57 -21.85
N SER A 832 -38.63 -3.13 -21.44
CA SER A 832 -37.98 -3.61 -20.21
C SER A 832 -38.79 -3.26 -18.96
N ARG A 833 -39.35 -2.05 -18.87
CA ARG A 833 -40.35 -1.65 -17.85
C ARG A 833 -41.78 -2.14 -18.12
N LYS A 834 -42.01 -2.96 -19.16
CA LYS A 834 -43.33 -3.55 -19.54
C LYS A 834 -44.45 -2.53 -19.85
N MET A 835 -44.08 -1.30 -20.20
CA MET A 835 -44.98 -0.16 -20.48
C MET A 835 -45.66 -0.27 -21.86
N SER A 836 -46.41 -1.35 -22.08
CA SER A 836 -46.91 -1.79 -23.40
C SER A 836 -47.63 -0.71 -24.24
N LYS A 837 -48.38 0.21 -23.61
CA LYS A 837 -49.01 1.35 -24.31
C LYS A 837 -47.98 2.32 -24.92
N HIS A 838 -46.89 2.60 -24.20
CA HIS A 838 -45.80 3.48 -24.68
C HIS A 838 -44.98 2.82 -25.79
N VAL A 839 -44.75 1.51 -25.71
CA VAL A 839 -44.13 0.72 -26.80
C VAL A 839 -44.94 0.87 -28.10
N LEU A 840 -46.25 0.65 -28.02
CA LEU A 840 -47.16 0.74 -29.16
C LEU A 840 -47.32 2.17 -29.68
N MET A 841 -47.33 3.17 -28.80
CA MET A 841 -47.31 4.60 -29.18
C MET A 841 -46.02 4.98 -29.92
N THR A 842 -44.87 4.44 -29.50
CA THR A 842 -43.57 4.70 -30.14
C THR A 842 -43.46 4.01 -31.50
N TRP A 843 -43.93 2.77 -31.63
CA TRP A 843 -44.04 2.11 -32.94
C TRP A 843 -45.05 2.80 -33.86
N LYS A 844 -46.16 3.33 -33.31
CA LYS A 844 -47.13 4.14 -34.06
C LYS A 844 -46.46 5.39 -34.64
N ARG A 845 -45.66 6.14 -33.86
CA ARG A 845 -44.86 7.29 -34.34
C ARG A 845 -43.99 6.94 -35.54
N ILE A 846 -43.20 5.85 -35.45
CA ILE A 846 -42.36 5.34 -36.55
C ILE A 846 -43.22 4.98 -37.80
N ILE A 847 -44.35 4.30 -37.60
CA ILE A 847 -45.25 3.84 -38.69
C ILE A 847 -45.97 5.02 -39.37
N GLU A 848 -46.25 6.09 -38.62
CA GLU A 848 -46.89 7.32 -39.10
C GLU A 848 -45.91 8.33 -39.73
N GLY A 849 -44.60 8.02 -39.71
CA GLY A 849 -43.57 8.74 -40.49
C GLY A 849 -42.57 9.55 -39.65
N GLU A 850 -42.57 9.39 -38.33
CA GLU A 850 -41.55 10.03 -37.49
C GLU A 850 -40.18 9.34 -37.66
N MET A 851 -39.12 10.15 -37.77
CA MET A 851 -37.79 9.69 -38.16
C MET A 851 -37.06 9.02 -36.99
N ASP A 852 -36.93 7.68 -37.04
CA ASP A 852 -35.96 6.94 -36.24
C ASP A 852 -34.57 7.02 -36.88
N ALA A 853 -33.58 7.59 -36.17
CA ALA A 853 -32.24 7.81 -36.71
C ALA A 853 -31.42 6.50 -36.87
N GLY A 854 -31.79 5.42 -36.19
CA GLY A 854 -31.12 4.12 -36.31
C GLY A 854 -31.47 3.36 -37.59
N GLY A 855 -32.70 3.53 -38.09
CA GLY A 855 -33.21 2.85 -39.29
C GLY A 855 -33.44 1.34 -39.10
N GLU A 856 -33.31 0.82 -37.88
CA GLU A 856 -33.35 -0.60 -37.54
C GLU A 856 -34.73 -1.25 -37.82
N LEU A 857 -35.80 -0.45 -37.80
CA LEU A 857 -37.18 -0.92 -37.92
C LEU A 857 -37.92 -0.25 -39.09
N SER A 858 -37.94 -0.92 -40.24
CA SER A 858 -38.75 -0.47 -41.38
C SER A 858 -40.26 -0.57 -41.11
N VAL A 859 -41.06 0.31 -41.72
CA VAL A 859 -42.52 0.40 -41.49
C VAL A 859 -43.27 -0.95 -41.65
N PRO A 860 -43.02 -1.80 -42.67
CA PRO A 860 -43.66 -3.11 -42.76
C PRO A 860 -43.22 -4.09 -41.66
N ALA A 861 -41.98 -3.98 -41.19
CA ALA A 861 -41.50 -4.77 -40.06
C ALA A 861 -42.12 -4.29 -38.74
N ALA A 862 -42.28 -2.97 -38.56
CA ALA A 862 -42.95 -2.36 -37.42
C ALA A 862 -44.41 -2.83 -37.30
N GLU A 863 -45.19 -2.78 -38.39
CA GLU A 863 -46.58 -3.30 -38.41
C GLU A 863 -46.63 -4.79 -38.00
N MET A 864 -45.65 -5.60 -38.44
CA MET A 864 -45.54 -7.00 -38.04
C MET A 864 -45.15 -7.18 -36.57
N GLN A 865 -44.29 -6.32 -36.01
CA GLN A 865 -43.95 -6.31 -34.59
C GLN A 865 -45.15 -5.91 -33.73
N VAL A 866 -45.90 -4.87 -34.10
CA VAL A 866 -47.18 -4.48 -33.47
C VAL A 866 -48.11 -5.69 -33.37
N ARG A 867 -48.37 -6.41 -34.48
CA ARG A 867 -49.22 -7.63 -34.45
C ARG A 867 -48.65 -8.72 -33.55
N LYS A 868 -47.34 -8.98 -33.56
CA LYS A 868 -46.67 -9.99 -32.72
C LYS A 868 -46.68 -9.62 -31.22
N TYR A 869 -46.78 -8.34 -30.89
CA TYR A 869 -46.79 -7.83 -29.51
C TYR A 869 -48.20 -7.77 -28.93
N LEU A 870 -49.20 -7.31 -29.71
CA LEU A 870 -50.61 -7.24 -29.29
C LEU A 870 -51.14 -8.60 -28.81
N VAL A 871 -50.82 -9.69 -29.53
CA VAL A 871 -51.17 -11.09 -29.15
C VAL A 871 -50.66 -11.47 -27.74
N LYS A 872 -49.58 -10.84 -27.25
CA LYS A 872 -48.95 -11.10 -25.94
C LYS A 872 -49.43 -10.18 -24.81
N ILE A 873 -50.16 -9.10 -25.13
CA ILE A 873 -50.70 -8.14 -24.15
C ILE A 873 -51.94 -8.74 -23.46
N ARG A 874 -52.15 -8.39 -22.18
CA ARG A 874 -53.33 -8.79 -21.38
C ARG A 874 -54.35 -7.66 -21.20
N ASP A 875 -53.94 -6.42 -21.41
CA ASP A 875 -54.82 -5.25 -21.34
C ASP A 875 -55.77 -5.25 -22.55
N ASN A 876 -57.06 -5.39 -22.27
CA ASN A 876 -58.10 -5.39 -23.29
C ASN A 876 -58.18 -4.04 -24.02
N GLN A 877 -58.12 -2.90 -23.30
CA GLN A 877 -58.28 -1.57 -23.90
C GLN A 877 -57.14 -1.25 -24.87
N VAL A 878 -55.91 -1.65 -24.55
CA VAL A 878 -54.75 -1.47 -25.44
C VAL A 878 -54.83 -2.38 -26.67
N VAL A 879 -55.26 -3.63 -26.53
CA VAL A 879 -55.49 -4.53 -27.69
C VAL A 879 -56.64 -4.02 -28.56
N GLU A 880 -57.71 -3.52 -27.95
CA GLU A 880 -58.85 -2.90 -28.63
C GLU A 880 -58.47 -1.62 -29.40
N GLU A 881 -57.68 -0.72 -28.79
CA GLU A 881 -57.22 0.55 -29.38
C GLU A 881 -56.28 0.29 -30.57
N TYR A 882 -55.14 -0.36 -30.32
CA TYR A 882 -54.08 -0.52 -31.31
C TYR A 882 -54.36 -1.63 -32.33
N GLY A 883 -55.15 -2.65 -31.96
CA GLY A 883 -55.64 -3.64 -32.92
C GLY A 883 -56.60 -3.04 -33.95
N CYS A 884 -57.47 -2.11 -33.53
CA CYS A 884 -58.33 -1.38 -34.47
C CYS A 884 -57.52 -0.41 -35.36
N TRP A 885 -56.56 0.33 -34.79
CA TRP A 885 -55.68 1.21 -35.57
C TRP A 885 -54.88 0.42 -36.62
N LEU A 886 -54.28 -0.73 -36.25
CA LEU A 886 -53.58 -1.60 -37.20
C LEU A 886 -54.52 -2.15 -38.27
N ALA A 887 -55.77 -2.48 -37.92
CA ALA A 887 -56.77 -2.94 -38.89
C ALA A 887 -57.26 -1.82 -39.84
N ALA A 888 -57.30 -0.57 -39.40
CA ALA A 888 -57.64 0.57 -40.25
C ALA A 888 -56.55 0.85 -41.30
N ARG A 889 -55.27 0.69 -40.93
CA ARG A 889 -54.12 0.90 -41.81
C ARG A 889 -53.80 -0.31 -42.70
N ASN A 890 -53.74 -1.51 -42.10
CA ASN A 890 -53.42 -2.76 -42.78
C ASN A 890 -54.45 -3.83 -42.39
N PRO A 891 -55.62 -3.86 -43.06
CA PRO A 891 -56.71 -4.80 -42.76
C PRO A 891 -56.24 -6.26 -42.68
N SER A 892 -55.39 -6.68 -43.63
CA SER A 892 -54.88 -8.05 -43.75
C SER A 892 -54.07 -8.55 -42.55
N LEU A 893 -53.53 -7.62 -41.75
CA LEU A 893 -52.66 -7.88 -40.60
C LEU A 893 -53.36 -7.57 -39.28
N GLY A 894 -54.13 -6.47 -39.21
CA GLY A 894 -54.91 -6.11 -38.03
C GLY A 894 -56.00 -7.13 -37.69
N ILE A 895 -56.73 -7.66 -38.68
CA ILE A 895 -57.75 -8.70 -38.43
C ILE A 895 -57.16 -10.00 -37.84
N LYS A 896 -55.86 -10.25 -38.05
CA LYS A 896 -55.14 -11.39 -37.45
C LYS A 896 -54.84 -11.19 -35.98
N VAL A 897 -54.88 -9.97 -35.42
CA VAL A 897 -54.77 -9.74 -33.97
C VAL A 897 -55.97 -10.36 -33.25
N PHE A 898 -57.18 -10.14 -33.77
CA PHE A 898 -58.44 -10.62 -33.17
C PHE A 898 -58.80 -12.06 -33.56
N ALA A 899 -58.24 -12.59 -34.64
CA ALA A 899 -58.53 -13.95 -35.10
C ALA A 899 -57.58 -15.03 -34.52
N ASP A 900 -56.44 -14.64 -33.96
CA ASP A 900 -55.38 -15.55 -33.48
C ASP A 900 -55.75 -16.23 -32.15
N ASP A 901 -55.86 -17.56 -32.14
CA ASP A 901 -56.20 -18.34 -30.94
C ASP A 901 -55.10 -18.35 -29.86
N THR A 902 -53.89 -17.89 -30.18
CA THR A 902 -52.80 -17.69 -29.21
C THR A 902 -52.90 -16.33 -28.50
N SER A 903 -53.81 -15.45 -28.91
CA SER A 903 -54.05 -14.16 -28.23
C SER A 903 -54.46 -14.37 -26.78
N ARG A 904 -53.83 -13.60 -25.89
CA ARG A 904 -54.19 -13.56 -24.46
C ARG A 904 -55.48 -12.79 -24.18
N VAL A 905 -55.88 -11.90 -25.08
CA VAL A 905 -57.17 -11.21 -25.07
C VAL A 905 -58.07 -11.88 -26.11
N LYS A 906 -59.20 -12.45 -25.68
CA LYS A 906 -60.16 -13.14 -26.55
C LYS A 906 -61.50 -12.42 -26.51
N LEU A 907 -61.73 -11.62 -27.54
CA LEU A 907 -62.98 -10.89 -27.77
C LEU A 907 -64.00 -11.76 -28.50
N ASP A 908 -65.29 -11.53 -28.25
CA ASP A 908 -66.36 -12.17 -29.01
C ASP A 908 -66.38 -11.64 -30.47
N PRO A 909 -66.57 -12.49 -31.49
CA PRO A 909 -66.64 -12.04 -32.89
C PRO A 909 -67.67 -10.95 -33.17
N GLY A 910 -68.81 -10.92 -32.46
CA GLY A 910 -69.81 -9.85 -32.56
C GLY A 910 -69.30 -8.52 -31.99
N GLN A 911 -68.59 -8.56 -30.86
CA GLN A 911 -67.90 -7.38 -30.28
C GLN A 911 -66.82 -6.87 -31.24
N VAL A 912 -65.98 -7.76 -31.80
CA VAL A 912 -64.95 -7.37 -32.79
C VAL A 912 -65.59 -6.74 -34.05
N VAL A 913 -66.71 -7.29 -34.55
CA VAL A 913 -67.43 -6.69 -35.69
C VAL A 913 -68.01 -5.32 -35.35
N PHE A 914 -68.56 -5.10 -34.14
CA PHE A 914 -69.02 -3.79 -33.70
C PHE A 914 -67.87 -2.77 -33.64
N MET A 915 -66.74 -3.17 -33.06
CA MET A 915 -65.53 -2.36 -32.96
C MET A 915 -64.92 -1.99 -34.31
N LEU A 916 -64.74 -2.97 -35.20
CA LEU A 916 -64.20 -2.74 -36.54
C LEU A 916 -65.15 -1.85 -37.36
N LYS A 917 -66.48 -1.98 -37.22
CA LYS A 917 -67.43 -1.05 -37.86
C LYS A 917 -67.24 0.40 -37.38
N ALA A 918 -66.92 0.62 -36.11
CA ALA A 918 -66.74 1.95 -35.54
C ALA A 918 -65.35 2.56 -35.83
N LYS A 919 -64.27 1.77 -35.84
CA LYS A 919 -62.88 2.27 -35.89
C LYS A 919 -62.09 1.89 -37.16
N ALA A 920 -62.52 0.87 -37.91
CA ALA A 920 -61.78 0.31 -39.05
C ALA A 920 -62.73 -0.34 -40.08
N PRO A 921 -63.70 0.38 -40.66
CA PRO A 921 -64.82 -0.22 -41.39
C PRO A 921 -64.39 -1.08 -42.60
N GLY A 922 -63.31 -0.72 -43.30
CA GLY A 922 -62.74 -1.51 -44.39
C GLY A 922 -62.19 -2.89 -43.99
N ALA A 923 -61.89 -3.10 -42.70
CA ALA A 923 -61.43 -4.38 -42.17
C ALA A 923 -62.56 -5.34 -41.80
N VAL A 924 -63.81 -4.86 -41.72
CA VAL A 924 -64.97 -5.69 -41.33
C VAL A 924 -65.21 -6.83 -42.32
N GLN A 925 -65.13 -6.55 -43.63
CA GLN A 925 -65.27 -7.57 -44.67
C GLN A 925 -64.17 -8.64 -44.54
N VAL A 926 -62.90 -8.21 -44.47
CA VAL A 926 -61.73 -9.10 -44.38
C VAL A 926 -61.79 -9.98 -43.12
N TYR A 927 -62.29 -9.46 -41.99
CA TYR A 927 -62.50 -10.24 -40.77
C TYR A 927 -63.60 -11.30 -40.92
N LEU A 928 -64.74 -10.94 -41.52
CA LEU A 928 -65.83 -11.88 -41.77
C LEU A 928 -65.42 -12.99 -42.75
N GLU A 929 -64.73 -12.65 -43.84
CA GLU A 929 -64.14 -13.62 -44.77
C GLU A 929 -63.16 -14.56 -44.06
N HIS A 930 -62.30 -14.05 -43.19
CA HIS A 930 -61.37 -14.86 -42.40
C HIS A 930 -62.10 -15.81 -41.42
N LEU A 931 -63.19 -15.39 -40.78
CA LEU A 931 -64.01 -16.25 -39.92
C LEU A 931 -64.76 -17.36 -40.68
N VAL A 932 -65.24 -17.05 -41.90
CA VAL A 932 -65.91 -18.00 -42.80
C VAL A 932 -64.92 -19.02 -43.35
N PHE A 933 -63.89 -18.56 -44.07
CA PHE A 933 -63.05 -19.41 -44.92
C PHE A 933 -61.84 -20.00 -44.17
N VAL A 934 -61.20 -19.23 -43.28
CA VAL A 934 -59.97 -19.68 -42.59
C VAL A 934 -60.32 -20.35 -41.26
N LYS A 935 -61.15 -19.72 -40.41
CA LYS A 935 -61.46 -20.22 -39.06
C LYS A 935 -62.66 -21.18 -39.01
N ASN A 936 -63.32 -21.47 -40.14
CA ASN A 936 -64.47 -22.38 -40.31
C ASN A 936 -65.63 -22.17 -39.29
N SER A 937 -65.69 -21.01 -38.61
CA SER A 937 -66.36 -20.90 -37.30
C SER A 937 -67.89 -20.95 -37.43
N LEU A 938 -68.42 -20.48 -38.54
CA LEU A 938 -69.86 -20.50 -38.85
C LEU A 938 -70.47 -21.91 -38.98
N LYS A 939 -69.67 -22.96 -39.17
CA LYS A 939 -70.19 -24.35 -39.19
C LYS A 939 -70.65 -24.86 -37.82
N ARG A 940 -70.27 -24.22 -36.70
CA ARG A 940 -70.79 -24.60 -35.36
C ARG A 940 -72.20 -24.07 -35.09
N LEU A 941 -72.58 -22.91 -35.64
CA LEU A 941 -73.93 -22.36 -35.51
C LEU A 941 -75.00 -23.17 -36.26
N TYR A 942 -74.61 -24.00 -37.23
CA TYR A 942 -75.51 -24.84 -38.02
C TYR A 942 -75.65 -26.30 -37.52
N LYS A 943 -75.01 -26.67 -36.40
CA LYS A 943 -74.97 -28.08 -35.93
C LYS A 943 -75.76 -28.40 -34.65
N HIS A 944 -76.47 -27.43 -34.08
CA HIS A 944 -77.42 -27.64 -32.98
C HIS A 944 -78.74 -26.89 -33.26
N GLY A 945 -79.76 -27.62 -33.74
CA GLY A 945 -81.17 -27.23 -33.49
C GLY A 945 -81.53 -27.54 -32.02
N HIS A 946 -82.61 -27.04 -31.44
CA HIS A 946 -83.83 -26.38 -31.94
C HIS A 946 -84.30 -25.34 -30.88
N PRO A 947 -85.46 -24.67 -31.03
CA PRO A 947 -86.04 -23.98 -32.20
C PRO A 947 -86.24 -22.47 -31.90
N TRP A 948 -86.81 -21.72 -32.85
CA TRP A 948 -87.36 -20.38 -32.56
C TRP A 948 -88.67 -20.49 -31.74
N PRO A 949 -88.90 -19.63 -30.73
CA PRO A 949 -90.21 -19.50 -30.09
C PRO A 949 -91.18 -18.77 -31.04
N SER A 950 -92.24 -19.45 -31.46
CA SER A 950 -93.28 -18.88 -32.30
C SER A 950 -94.20 -17.95 -31.49
N HIS A 951 -94.09 -16.64 -31.68
CA HIS A 951 -95.14 -15.72 -31.26
C HIS A 951 -96.33 -15.79 -32.22
N THR A 952 -97.53 -15.90 -31.64
CA THR A 952 -98.80 -16.01 -32.36
C THR A 952 -99.21 -14.69 -33.00
N LEU A 953 -99.46 -14.71 -34.31
CA LEU A 953 -100.29 -13.71 -35.01
C LEU A 953 -101.54 -14.41 -35.53
N HIS A 954 -102.71 -13.84 -35.25
CA HIS A 954 -103.98 -14.34 -35.75
C HIS A 954 -104.07 -14.16 -37.27
N THR A 955 -104.52 -15.20 -37.96
CA THR A 955 -105.09 -15.09 -39.30
C THR A 955 -106.60 -15.38 -39.24
N GLY A 956 -107.40 -14.42 -39.71
CA GLY A 956 -108.78 -14.67 -40.11
C GLY A 956 -108.81 -15.06 -41.61
N PRO A 957 -109.67 -16.00 -42.03
CA PRO A 957 -109.70 -16.46 -43.41
C PRO A 957 -110.47 -15.52 -44.33
N PHE A 958 -110.04 -15.42 -45.59
CA PHE A 958 -110.88 -14.92 -46.69
C PHE A 958 -111.14 -16.03 -47.71
N GLY A 959 -112.42 -16.24 -48.01
CA GLY A 959 -112.89 -17.16 -49.04
C GLY A 959 -112.81 -16.57 -50.46
N PRO A 960 -113.07 -17.39 -51.50
CA PRO A 960 -112.69 -17.09 -52.88
C PRO A 960 -113.75 -16.30 -53.68
N PRO A 961 -113.34 -15.66 -54.79
CA PRO A 961 -114.25 -15.11 -55.79
C PRO A 961 -114.68 -16.16 -56.82
N ASN A 962 -115.94 -16.11 -57.27
CA ASN A 962 -116.34 -16.57 -58.61
C ASN A 962 -117.78 -16.18 -58.94
N HIS A 963 -118.00 -15.49 -60.07
CA HIS A 963 -118.79 -16.03 -61.19
C HIS A 963 -118.84 -15.10 -62.42
N HIS A 964 -119.06 -15.75 -63.57
CA HIS A 964 -119.43 -15.28 -64.91
C HIS A 964 -118.32 -15.37 -65.97
N ILE A 965 -118.38 -16.30 -66.93
CA ILE A 965 -119.27 -17.48 -67.09
C ILE A 965 -118.37 -18.68 -67.42
#